data_AF-A0A7X4WAB2-F1
#
_entry.id   AF-A0A7X4WAB2-F1
#
_cell.length_a   1.000
_cell.length_b   1.000
_cell.length_c   1.000
_cell.angle_alpha   90.00
_cell.angle_beta   90.00
_cell.angle_gamma   90.00
#
_symmetry.space_group_name_H-M   'P 1'
#
loop_
_entity.id
_entity.type
_entity.pdbx_description
1 polymer ?
#
loop_
_entity_poly.entity_id
_entity_poly.type
_entity_poly.pdbx_seq_one_letter_code
_entity_poly.pdbx_strand_id
1 'polypeptide(L)'
;MFRRIVLLLLSIIISACGGEESYPEYPKDRQQGILSGVVFDAAVSNATVRVYEFNQGKVGRLLATTNTNPDGRFSVALTAGSTPLYIESSGGGFLDPYSNNVVTANDRGPIKLRTYINFIEGQSRKVMLTPLTNIAVGLADYNMIRLGQQTAAAIESANAAVNSQYGFDVIATEPLDISKGNWSAIATQGHQYGAFLLAYASLAYESLQNSGGSDSEKVIYTSYNLADLQFRDIQATGQLDGWSMDEVSALPVALSYGLQKINADFYTNSMAQHLLRVVNNPEVNASGTPPGDYSALVNKLNNASGGIYATRTPEIIDDEPPVVARIGEDVLSGSGLVTVKVTDFIGIDSVDVFIQTRPEGGSWGESESCMGSNSVLCRVQSENIKSGVREAQVVTKVNTLAIDQLSTEAIQARLVFGVADVLENANNTNYVPLQWDNIAPTINVTSPGAFNPVNQQIYILSGTIEDASSDIASVSIGVNAGVPESIACTMQLDEATQEEVCVFSKTYDKTLFIGGQTNFFISASDVSGNTKVEPHVVLSDTTAPTQAISFPQVAMKFFDADAGEYQDNLTQEYFQDLYGKQYLNLNYAYALQGLKGVHPDVDFSDFTSLILDQNQIPYLVLTVSDSTGGSELTRTSAEDLVVTVTYEAGNIGEQATIIHKQVNLGDKIPHEILPDPDADGYINQVRYFIPFVKEIFGSDFTRVNEQHAQTITIVTKDRSGNTSVPYKFQFKSTFNLPTIKVTAPYINASANVERLLGSGKWGLVGSCTLLAESSNSSSEKLKDAASCTLNSQFAGEIHRVTLTGPAALFYNWSKEERQTVTLTEENGLRAYAVVGGGNGNRELVVTELSVFQSGFFDYLFEQSDKSQATAQSLLSQVDAMFGEQTTQFFGFNPVSTRYATADELVQIPNPPSNPYLYRFLLEAMVKMSESVPIKNSIDLAKSFYSDISSNGKPDGLNAAGESVDFGGLPLSERFYREELGKQFYEVTAGDKSIYSIDSKVAMYYANRFAKSDPKLQGQSVFSTTPDPVDQEPPTVTVDPLATNLVEANNRVYISGDLSAIANVSDPSGLDKSTFPTKLELLWGDDDSVDATNPTGVTSILIDNDPYQEKHQFGVNTLNNFPGIARLDLLLSSSDREGNSYGYNSMLPFSKIYYVDNEPPSYSFTPPFRADAFPDDTYINTNYKQLLKFTIDERVGEDPTRRRFIFRNGSQERVV
;
A
#
# COMPACT_ATOMS: atom_id res chain seq x y z
N MET A 1 79.56 -45.59 -29.71
CA MET A 1 78.31 -44.82 -29.68
C MET A 1 77.14 -45.76 -29.34
N PHE A 2 76.99 -46.15 -28.06
CA PHE A 2 75.91 -47.06 -27.62
C PHE A 2 75.52 -46.84 -26.13
N ARG A 3 75.77 -45.62 -25.62
CA ARG A 3 75.79 -45.27 -24.19
C ARG A 3 74.54 -44.48 -23.73
N ARG A 4 73.42 -44.65 -24.42
CA ARG A 4 72.16 -43.89 -24.22
C ARG A 4 70.87 -44.73 -24.22
N ILE A 5 70.96 -46.07 -24.28
CA ILE A 5 69.78 -46.96 -24.45
C ILE A 5 69.67 -48.03 -23.33
N VAL A 6 70.70 -48.22 -22.49
CA VAL A 6 70.78 -49.32 -21.49
C VAL A 6 70.68 -48.80 -20.03
N LEU A 7 70.18 -47.58 -19.82
CA LEU A 7 70.16 -46.90 -18.51
C LEU A 7 68.75 -46.72 -17.94
N LEU A 8 67.76 -47.47 -18.45
CA LEU A 8 66.33 -47.23 -18.19
C LEU A 8 65.56 -48.38 -17.51
N LEU A 9 66.15 -49.57 -17.34
CA LEU A 9 65.51 -50.67 -16.58
C LEU A 9 66.53 -51.47 -15.75
N LEU A 10 66.16 -51.72 -14.49
CA LEU A 10 66.67 -52.76 -13.57
C LEU A 10 68.16 -52.73 -13.19
N SER A 11 68.50 -51.83 -12.26
CA SER A 11 69.49 -52.10 -11.20
C SER A 11 68.73 -52.39 -9.90
N ILE A 12 68.11 -53.57 -9.80
CA ILE A 12 67.12 -53.92 -8.76
C ILE A 12 67.76 -54.82 -7.68
N ILE A 13 67.74 -54.34 -6.41
CA ILE A 13 68.16 -55.03 -5.15
C ILE A 13 69.69 -55.40 -5.13
N ILE A 14 70.44 -55.56 -4.03
CA ILE A 14 70.18 -55.71 -2.57
C ILE A 14 71.36 -55.10 -1.78
N SER A 15 71.13 -54.39 -0.65
CA SER A 15 71.72 -54.68 0.68
C SER A 15 71.64 -53.58 1.75
N ALA A 16 71.13 -53.98 2.92
CA ALA A 16 71.57 -53.61 4.28
C ALA A 16 71.35 -52.19 4.86
N CYS A 17 70.97 -52.17 6.14
CA CYS A 17 70.69 -51.00 6.96
C CYS A 17 71.97 -50.29 7.47
N GLY A 18 71.85 -48.98 7.71
CA GLY A 18 72.78 -48.15 8.48
C GLY A 18 72.24 -46.72 8.49
N GLY A 19 71.72 -46.27 9.62
CA GLY A 19 70.93 -45.03 9.70
C GLY A 19 71.72 -43.82 10.19
N GLU A 20 71.34 -42.64 9.71
CA GLU A 20 71.45 -41.37 10.44
C GLU A 20 70.02 -40.84 10.65
N GLU A 21 69.77 -40.22 11.80
CA GLU A 21 68.44 -39.71 12.17
C GLU A 21 68.13 -38.41 11.43
N SER A 22 67.58 -38.53 10.21
CA SER A 22 66.89 -37.41 9.57
C SER A 22 65.62 -37.09 10.37
N TYR A 23 65.70 -36.08 11.23
CA TYR A 23 64.54 -35.49 11.91
C TYR A 23 63.41 -35.25 10.90
N PRO A 24 62.13 -35.49 11.28
CA PRO A 24 61.02 -35.12 10.42
C PRO A 24 61.08 -33.61 10.16
N GLU A 25 61.03 -33.24 8.88
CA GLU A 25 60.99 -31.84 8.46
C GLU A 25 59.75 -31.20 9.11
N TYR A 26 59.95 -30.17 9.94
CA TYR A 26 58.86 -29.54 10.69
C TYR A 26 57.77 -29.09 9.71
N PRO A 27 56.47 -29.32 10.04
CA PRO A 27 55.39 -28.81 9.22
C PRO A 27 55.57 -27.30 9.08
N LYS A 28 55.68 -26.84 7.83
CA LYS A 28 56.04 -25.45 7.51
C LYS A 28 55.08 -24.49 8.22
N ASP A 29 55.61 -23.59 9.03
CA ASP A 29 54.80 -22.59 9.73
C ASP A 29 53.96 -21.80 8.71
N ARG A 30 52.64 -21.76 8.94
CA ARG A 30 51.69 -21.10 8.03
C ARG A 30 52.04 -19.62 7.91
N GLN A 31 52.02 -19.09 6.69
CA GLN A 31 52.36 -17.69 6.46
C GLN A 31 51.25 -16.76 6.96
N GLN A 32 51.62 -15.84 7.85
CA GLN A 32 50.71 -14.86 8.42
C GLN A 32 50.37 -13.76 7.41
N GLY A 33 49.07 -13.58 7.13
CA GLY A 33 48.54 -12.42 6.42
C GLY A 33 47.94 -11.39 7.39
N ILE A 34 47.56 -10.22 6.87
CA ILE A 34 46.76 -9.22 7.61
C ILE A 34 45.42 -9.03 6.91
N LEU A 35 44.33 -9.21 7.63
CA LEU A 35 42.99 -8.86 7.21
C LEU A 35 42.63 -7.50 7.81
N SER A 36 42.31 -6.50 6.99
CA SER A 36 41.89 -5.18 7.45
C SER A 36 40.71 -4.65 6.65
N GLY A 37 40.01 -3.65 7.19
CA GLY A 37 38.73 -3.25 6.60
C GLY A 37 38.01 -2.14 7.34
N VAL A 38 36.76 -1.91 6.93
CA VAL A 38 35.78 -1.09 7.65
C VAL A 38 34.48 -1.86 7.84
N VAL A 39 33.82 -1.64 8.98
CA VAL A 39 32.39 -1.91 9.16
C VAL A 39 31.66 -0.59 8.93
N PHE A 40 30.83 -0.53 7.89
CA PHE A 40 30.29 0.74 7.42
C PHE A 40 28.88 0.59 6.84
N ASP A 41 27.94 1.24 7.50
CA ASP A 41 26.63 1.65 6.98
C ASP A 41 26.63 3.21 7.00
N ALA A 42 26.75 3.77 8.21
CA ALA A 42 27.81 4.74 8.51
C ALA A 42 28.92 4.06 9.35
N ALA A 43 30.00 4.78 9.70
CA ALA A 43 31.12 4.23 10.47
C ALA A 43 30.69 3.57 11.81
N VAL A 44 30.75 2.23 11.89
CA VAL A 44 30.24 1.48 13.05
C VAL A 44 31.32 1.30 14.11
N SER A 45 31.21 2.05 15.21
CA SER A 45 32.17 2.06 16.31
C SER A 45 31.99 0.87 17.27
N ASN A 46 33.12 0.29 17.71
CA ASN A 46 33.20 -0.81 18.68
C ASN A 46 32.36 -2.07 18.33
N ALA A 47 32.15 -2.34 17.04
CA ALA A 47 31.62 -3.62 16.57
C ALA A 47 32.68 -4.72 16.74
N THR A 48 32.27 -5.91 17.18
CA THR A 48 33.19 -7.06 17.29
C THR A 48 33.24 -7.79 15.95
N VAL A 49 34.40 -7.78 15.30
CA VAL A 49 34.67 -8.49 14.04
C VAL A 49 35.25 -9.87 14.33
N ARG A 50 34.69 -10.92 13.74
CA ARG A 50 35.11 -12.32 13.87
C ARG A 50 35.35 -12.95 12.50
N VAL A 51 36.39 -13.78 12.41
CA VAL A 51 36.84 -14.44 11.18
C VAL A 51 36.84 -15.95 11.39
N TYR A 52 36.15 -16.70 10.52
CA TYR A 52 35.98 -18.15 10.63
C TYR A 52 36.44 -18.88 9.36
N GLU A 53 36.95 -20.10 9.50
CA GLU A 53 37.06 -21.06 8.38
C GLU A 53 35.64 -21.39 7.88
N PHE A 54 35.40 -21.44 6.56
CA PHE A 54 34.07 -21.71 6.00
C PHE A 54 34.11 -22.74 4.87
N ASN A 55 33.15 -23.67 4.85
CA ASN A 55 33.05 -24.70 3.82
C ASN A 55 31.63 -25.28 3.72
N GLN A 56 31.09 -25.45 2.51
CA GLN A 56 29.82 -26.10 2.21
C GLN A 56 28.65 -25.65 3.11
N GLY A 57 28.43 -24.33 3.19
CA GLY A 57 27.35 -23.72 3.98
C GLY A 57 27.56 -23.76 5.51
N LYS A 58 28.71 -24.27 6.00
CA LYS A 58 28.97 -24.44 7.43
C LYS A 58 30.10 -23.54 7.89
N VAL A 59 29.79 -22.71 8.91
CA VAL A 59 30.78 -21.95 9.67
C VAL A 59 31.59 -22.92 10.53
N GLY A 60 32.91 -22.91 10.33
CA GLY A 60 33.86 -23.75 11.02
C GLY A 60 34.51 -23.04 12.21
N ARG A 61 35.81 -23.28 12.38
CA ARG A 61 36.59 -22.76 13.51
C ARG A 61 36.79 -21.24 13.42
N LEU A 62 36.57 -20.55 14.54
CA LEU A 62 36.99 -19.17 14.75
C LEU A 62 38.52 -19.07 14.68
N LEU A 63 39.02 -18.24 13.77
CA LEU A 63 40.45 -17.99 13.53
C LEU A 63 40.97 -16.76 14.25
N ALA A 64 40.17 -15.68 14.25
CA ALA A 64 40.59 -14.39 14.79
C ALA A 64 39.39 -13.51 15.18
N THR A 65 39.62 -12.60 16.14
CA THR A 65 38.64 -11.60 16.61
C THR A 65 39.34 -10.26 16.81
N THR A 66 38.66 -9.16 16.49
CA THR A 66 39.11 -7.78 16.76
C THR A 66 37.89 -6.85 16.92
N ASN A 67 38.08 -5.60 17.35
CA ASN A 67 37.00 -4.60 17.40
C ASN A 67 37.28 -3.47 16.41
N THR A 68 36.22 -2.79 15.94
CA THR A 68 36.36 -1.56 15.16
C THR A 68 36.73 -0.36 16.02
N ASN A 69 37.50 0.57 15.43
CA ASN A 69 37.75 1.90 16.00
C ASN A 69 36.55 2.85 15.75
N PRO A 70 36.58 4.11 16.23
CA PRO A 70 35.50 5.08 16.00
C PRO A 70 35.20 5.40 14.54
N ASP A 71 36.13 5.16 13.62
CA ASP A 71 35.96 5.35 12.16
C ASP A 71 35.43 4.07 11.47
N GLY A 72 34.98 3.07 12.23
CA GLY A 72 34.56 1.76 11.73
C GLY A 72 35.71 0.85 11.28
N ARG A 73 36.98 1.29 11.38
CA ARG A 73 38.15 0.56 10.85
C ARG A 73 38.56 -0.59 11.76
N PHE A 74 38.94 -1.71 11.17
CA PHE A 74 39.54 -2.85 11.88
C PHE A 74 40.79 -3.38 11.17
N SER A 75 41.61 -4.09 11.93
CA SER A 75 42.77 -4.85 11.44
C SER A 75 43.03 -6.04 12.35
N VAL A 76 43.38 -7.19 11.78
CA VAL A 76 43.71 -8.41 12.52
C VAL A 76 44.71 -9.27 11.72
N ALA A 77 45.69 -9.85 12.42
CA ALA A 77 46.64 -10.78 11.82
C ALA A 77 46.02 -12.19 11.75
N LEU A 78 46.21 -12.89 10.63
CA LEU A 78 45.54 -14.15 10.32
C LEU A 78 46.54 -15.23 9.89
N THR A 79 46.51 -16.38 10.55
CA THR A 79 47.39 -17.53 10.28
C THR A 79 46.55 -18.73 9.82
N ALA A 80 45.99 -18.60 8.62
CA ALA A 80 45.12 -19.59 7.98
C ALA A 80 45.74 -20.12 6.68
N GLY A 81 45.38 -21.35 6.28
CA GLY A 81 45.68 -21.85 4.94
C GLY A 81 44.75 -21.23 3.90
N SER A 82 45.00 -21.46 2.61
CA SER A 82 44.11 -21.01 1.54
C SER A 82 42.75 -21.74 1.62
N THR A 83 41.68 -21.01 1.95
CA THR A 83 40.31 -21.53 2.18
C THR A 83 39.29 -20.39 2.08
N PRO A 84 38.01 -20.66 1.78
CA PRO A 84 36.95 -19.69 2.00
C PRO A 84 36.85 -19.30 3.48
N LEU A 85 36.58 -18.03 3.75
CA LEU A 85 36.37 -17.47 5.08
C LEU A 85 35.01 -16.79 5.19
N TYR A 86 34.33 -17.01 6.31
CA TYR A 86 33.18 -16.22 6.74
C TYR A 86 33.67 -15.14 7.71
N ILE A 87 33.30 -13.89 7.46
CA ILE A 87 33.67 -12.75 8.28
C ILE A 87 32.38 -12.03 8.68
N GLU A 88 32.18 -11.82 9.98
CA GLU A 88 31.06 -11.04 10.52
C GLU A 88 31.53 -9.94 11.45
N SER A 89 30.85 -8.80 11.41
CA SER A 89 30.83 -7.83 12.50
C SER A 89 29.51 -7.95 13.26
N SER A 90 29.55 -7.90 14.59
CA SER A 90 28.37 -7.95 15.44
C SER A 90 28.45 -6.93 16.59
N GLY A 91 27.34 -6.21 16.81
CA GLY A 91 27.23 -5.15 17.82
C GLY A 91 27.93 -3.86 17.42
N GLY A 92 28.22 -3.02 18.41
CA GLY A 92 28.69 -1.65 18.19
C GLY A 92 27.53 -0.69 17.93
N GLY A 93 27.81 0.44 17.28
CA GLY A 93 26.79 1.39 16.85
C GLY A 93 27.35 2.51 15.97
N PHE A 94 26.46 3.18 15.25
CA PHE A 94 26.79 4.37 14.45
C PHE A 94 25.79 5.50 14.70
N LEU A 95 26.22 6.73 14.47
CA LEU A 95 25.33 7.88 14.33
C LEU A 95 24.81 7.90 12.89
N ASP A 96 23.51 7.73 12.70
CA ASP A 96 22.89 7.79 11.38
C ASP A 96 22.97 9.24 10.85
N PRO A 97 23.57 9.44 9.66
CA PRO A 97 23.97 10.77 9.19
C PRO A 97 22.82 11.65 8.73
N TYR A 98 21.61 11.10 8.54
CA TYR A 98 20.45 11.86 8.08
C TYR A 98 19.48 12.14 9.24
N SER A 99 19.20 11.13 10.07
CA SER A 99 18.28 11.24 11.20
C SER A 99 18.93 11.74 12.49
N ASN A 100 20.27 11.71 12.60
CA ASN A 100 21.04 11.97 13.83
C ASN A 100 20.68 11.05 15.02
N ASN A 101 20.01 9.91 14.77
CA ASN A 101 19.78 8.88 15.77
C ASN A 101 20.99 7.95 15.90
N VAL A 102 21.18 7.35 17.07
CA VAL A 102 22.24 6.34 17.29
C VAL A 102 21.69 4.94 17.06
N VAL A 103 22.07 4.31 15.95
CA VAL A 103 21.67 2.95 15.58
C VAL A 103 22.61 1.94 16.25
N THR A 104 22.03 0.92 16.90
CA THR A 104 22.75 -0.16 17.60
C THR A 104 22.15 -1.55 17.38
N ALA A 105 20.86 -1.62 17.06
CA ALA A 105 20.07 -2.82 16.84
C ALA A 105 18.87 -2.51 15.94
N ASN A 106 18.27 -3.56 15.34
CA ASN A 106 16.89 -3.56 14.87
C ASN A 106 16.02 -4.42 15.80
N ASP A 107 14.76 -4.63 15.42
CA ASP A 107 13.78 -5.51 16.07
C ASP A 107 14.30 -6.95 16.30
N ARG A 108 15.17 -7.42 15.41
CA ARG A 108 15.73 -8.79 15.37
C ARG A 108 17.13 -8.90 16.00
N GLY A 109 17.70 -7.81 16.52
CA GLY A 109 18.92 -7.84 17.34
C GLY A 109 20.00 -6.80 16.98
N PRO A 110 21.20 -6.93 17.58
CA PRO A 110 22.29 -5.97 17.38
C PRO A 110 22.80 -5.97 15.93
N ILE A 111 23.38 -4.83 15.49
CA ILE A 111 23.95 -4.67 14.13
C ILE A 111 24.79 -5.89 13.73
N LYS A 112 24.44 -6.51 12.59
CA LYS A 112 25.18 -7.63 12.01
C LYS A 112 25.38 -7.45 10.51
N LEU A 113 26.64 -7.29 10.10
CA LEU A 113 27.07 -7.19 8.70
C LEU A 113 28.11 -8.28 8.41
N ARG A 114 28.10 -8.80 7.18
CA ARG A 114 28.77 -10.06 6.79
C ARG A 114 29.56 -9.87 5.49
N THR A 115 30.61 -10.68 5.27
CA THR A 115 31.23 -10.87 3.95
C THR A 115 31.90 -12.27 3.83
N TYR A 116 32.00 -12.78 2.60
CA TYR A 116 32.74 -14.00 2.27
C TYR A 116 33.95 -13.69 1.39
N ILE A 117 35.11 -14.30 1.67
CA ILE A 117 36.29 -14.22 0.79
C ILE A 117 36.95 -15.58 0.55
N ASN A 118 37.45 -15.81 -0.67
CA ASN A 118 38.38 -16.89 -0.97
C ASN A 118 39.80 -16.44 -0.54
N PHE A 119 40.20 -16.80 0.69
CA PHE A 119 41.49 -16.39 1.25
C PHE A 119 42.65 -17.24 0.71
N ILE A 120 43.84 -16.63 0.62
CA ILE A 120 45.08 -17.26 0.17
C ILE A 120 46.14 -17.07 1.27
N GLU A 121 46.77 -18.16 1.69
CA GLU A 121 47.79 -18.16 2.74
C GLU A 121 48.89 -17.10 2.51
N GLY A 122 49.28 -16.41 3.57
CA GLY A 122 50.30 -15.34 3.53
C GLY A 122 49.90 -14.03 2.86
N GLN A 123 48.72 -13.94 2.23
CA GLN A 123 48.27 -12.68 1.61
C GLN A 123 47.56 -11.77 2.61
N SER A 124 47.96 -10.51 2.64
CA SER A 124 47.16 -9.46 3.27
C SER A 124 46.00 -9.05 2.33
N ARG A 125 44.82 -8.84 2.90
CA ARG A 125 43.59 -8.50 2.15
C ARG A 125 42.84 -7.37 2.86
N LYS A 126 42.31 -6.45 2.05
CA LYS A 126 41.36 -5.45 2.48
C LYS A 126 39.95 -5.94 2.16
N VAL A 127 39.01 -5.82 3.11
CA VAL A 127 37.61 -6.22 2.94
C VAL A 127 36.69 -5.18 3.58
N MET A 128 35.50 -4.97 3.04
CA MET A 128 34.45 -4.19 3.71
C MET A 128 33.41 -5.10 4.34
N LEU A 129 32.69 -4.56 5.33
CA LEU A 129 31.51 -5.14 5.97
C LEU A 129 30.41 -4.07 5.92
N THR A 130 29.53 -4.16 4.92
CA THR A 130 28.53 -3.14 4.56
C THR A 130 27.20 -3.80 4.22
N PRO A 131 26.10 -3.03 4.04
CA PRO A 131 24.89 -3.53 3.42
C PRO A 131 25.13 -4.28 2.10
N LEU A 132 25.98 -3.78 1.19
CA LEU A 132 26.26 -4.43 -0.09
C LEU A 132 27.05 -5.74 0.02
N THR A 133 27.96 -5.87 0.99
CA THR A 133 28.61 -7.18 1.23
C THR A 133 27.66 -8.16 1.93
N ASN A 134 26.69 -7.66 2.70
CA ASN A 134 25.61 -8.46 3.27
C ASN A 134 24.73 -9.08 2.16
N ILE A 135 24.34 -8.29 1.14
CA ILE A 135 23.64 -8.76 -0.07
C ILE A 135 24.44 -9.87 -0.78
N ALA A 136 25.75 -9.68 -0.96
CA ALA A 136 26.61 -10.68 -1.58
C ALA A 136 26.72 -12.00 -0.78
N VAL A 137 26.63 -11.94 0.56
CA VAL A 137 26.56 -13.13 1.43
C VAL A 137 25.21 -13.85 1.27
N GLY A 138 24.09 -13.12 1.24
CA GLY A 138 22.77 -13.73 1.01
C GLY A 138 22.70 -14.45 -0.33
N LEU A 139 23.19 -13.83 -1.41
CA LEU A 139 23.23 -14.44 -2.74
C LEU A 139 24.20 -15.63 -2.81
N ALA A 140 25.33 -15.59 -2.09
CA ALA A 140 26.23 -16.74 -2.00
C ALA A 140 25.58 -17.92 -1.24
N ASP A 141 24.85 -17.63 -0.16
CA ASP A 141 24.08 -18.64 0.59
C ASP A 141 22.98 -19.25 -0.27
N TYR A 142 22.20 -18.44 -1.01
CA TYR A 142 21.24 -18.92 -2.01
C TYR A 142 21.91 -19.84 -3.05
N ASN A 143 23.04 -19.40 -3.63
CA ASN A 143 23.80 -20.17 -4.60
C ASN A 143 24.29 -21.52 -4.05
N MET A 144 24.70 -21.58 -2.77
CA MET A 144 25.11 -22.84 -2.12
C MET A 144 23.91 -23.74 -1.74
N ILE A 145 22.87 -23.17 -1.14
CA ILE A 145 21.78 -23.90 -0.46
C ILE A 145 20.65 -24.26 -1.42
N ARG A 146 20.31 -23.38 -2.38
CA ARG A 146 19.25 -23.61 -3.38
C ARG A 146 19.79 -24.13 -4.70
N LEU A 147 20.92 -23.60 -5.19
CA LEU A 147 21.51 -24.01 -6.48
C LEU A 147 22.63 -25.06 -6.37
N GLY A 148 23.02 -25.46 -5.16
CA GLY A 148 24.04 -26.51 -4.93
C GLY A 148 25.46 -26.15 -5.40
N GLN A 149 25.77 -24.87 -5.59
CA GLN A 149 27.07 -24.43 -6.07
C GLN A 149 28.18 -24.69 -5.04
N GLN A 150 29.37 -25.04 -5.53
CA GLN A 150 30.55 -25.22 -4.67
C GLN A 150 30.98 -23.87 -4.07
N THR A 151 31.26 -23.84 -2.76
CA THR A 151 31.45 -22.62 -1.96
C THR A 151 32.32 -21.54 -2.62
N ALA A 152 33.51 -21.88 -3.10
CA ALA A 152 34.40 -20.90 -3.72
C ALA A 152 33.80 -20.24 -4.97
N ALA A 153 33.06 -21.01 -5.78
CA ALA A 153 32.39 -20.52 -6.98
C ALA A 153 31.09 -19.76 -6.66
N ALA A 154 30.36 -20.15 -5.61
CA ALA A 154 29.18 -19.42 -5.13
C ALA A 154 29.53 -18.02 -4.60
N ILE A 155 30.67 -17.90 -3.92
CA ILE A 155 31.24 -16.63 -3.45
C ILE A 155 31.68 -15.78 -4.64
N GLU A 156 32.38 -16.35 -5.62
CA GLU A 156 32.83 -15.64 -6.82
C GLU A 156 31.66 -15.17 -7.71
N SER A 157 30.62 -16.00 -7.88
CA SER A 157 29.44 -15.65 -8.69
C SER A 157 28.57 -14.58 -8.02
N ALA A 158 28.34 -14.67 -6.71
CA ALA A 158 27.60 -13.66 -5.96
C ALA A 158 28.31 -12.30 -5.93
N ASN A 159 29.61 -12.30 -5.65
CA ASN A 159 30.43 -11.08 -5.69
C ASN A 159 30.48 -10.48 -7.10
N ALA A 160 30.57 -11.30 -8.15
CA ALA A 160 30.55 -10.82 -9.53
C ALA A 160 29.20 -10.19 -9.89
N ALA A 161 28.07 -10.77 -9.46
CA ALA A 161 26.73 -10.24 -9.72
C ALA A 161 26.50 -8.89 -9.03
N VAL A 162 26.84 -8.79 -7.73
CA VAL A 162 26.72 -7.55 -6.95
C VAL A 162 27.67 -6.45 -7.48
N ASN A 163 28.93 -6.78 -7.76
CA ASN A 163 29.87 -5.82 -8.38
C ASN A 163 29.40 -5.38 -9.79
N SER A 164 28.84 -6.31 -10.58
CA SER A 164 28.27 -6.02 -11.89
C SER A 164 27.09 -5.06 -11.80
N GLN A 165 26.28 -5.15 -10.74
CA GLN A 165 25.15 -4.24 -10.51
C GLN A 165 25.62 -2.83 -10.13
N TYR A 166 26.41 -2.66 -9.07
CA TYR A 166 26.77 -1.31 -8.58
C TYR A 166 27.94 -0.65 -9.35
N GLY A 167 28.73 -1.42 -10.13
CA GLY A 167 29.79 -0.88 -10.99
C GLY A 167 31.12 -0.60 -10.28
N PHE A 168 31.27 -1.07 -9.05
CA PHE A 168 32.50 -1.04 -8.26
C PHE A 168 32.64 -2.34 -7.44
N ASP A 169 33.85 -2.64 -6.97
CA ASP A 169 34.10 -3.80 -6.11
C ASP A 169 33.63 -3.52 -4.68
N VAL A 170 32.53 -4.15 -4.25
CA VAL A 170 31.92 -3.89 -2.93
C VAL A 170 32.75 -4.43 -1.77
N ILE A 171 33.71 -5.32 -2.03
CA ILE A 171 34.62 -5.88 -1.01
C ILE A 171 35.93 -5.07 -0.94
N ALA A 172 36.48 -4.64 -2.08
CA ALA A 172 37.80 -4.00 -2.14
C ALA A 172 37.76 -2.46 -2.08
N THR A 173 36.70 -1.83 -2.61
CA THR A 173 36.50 -0.37 -2.53
C THR A 173 36.02 0.01 -1.14
N GLU A 174 36.67 0.98 -0.49
CA GLU A 174 36.21 1.53 0.78
C GLU A 174 35.18 2.64 0.55
N PRO A 175 33.99 2.59 1.17
CA PRO A 175 33.02 3.69 1.10
C PRO A 175 33.56 4.94 1.79
N LEU A 176 33.32 6.10 1.19
CA LEU A 176 33.73 7.40 1.70
C LEU A 176 32.50 8.21 2.10
N ASP A 177 32.42 8.54 3.39
CA ASP A 177 31.30 9.28 3.98
C ASP A 177 31.23 10.71 3.42
N ILE A 178 30.34 10.96 2.45
CA ILE A 178 30.22 12.30 1.84
C ILE A 178 29.65 13.34 2.82
N SER A 179 29.00 12.93 3.91
CA SER A 179 28.49 13.83 4.96
C SER A 179 29.57 14.36 5.89
N LYS A 180 30.76 13.72 5.94
CA LYS A 180 31.85 14.04 6.88
C LYS A 180 33.08 14.70 6.24
N GLY A 181 32.94 15.29 5.05
CA GLY A 181 34.00 16.14 4.46
C GLY A 181 35.12 15.41 3.74
N ASN A 182 34.82 14.32 3.02
CA ASN A 182 35.78 13.62 2.16
C ASN A 182 36.00 14.41 0.85
N TRP A 183 36.72 15.53 0.90
CA TRP A 183 36.82 16.49 -0.21
C TRP A 183 37.47 15.93 -1.48
N SER A 184 36.76 16.00 -2.61
CA SER A 184 37.28 15.67 -3.95
C SER A 184 36.62 16.50 -5.05
N ALA A 185 37.36 16.80 -6.11
CA ALA A 185 36.85 17.54 -7.28
C ALA A 185 36.08 16.65 -8.28
N ILE A 186 36.17 15.32 -8.12
CA ILE A 186 35.46 14.30 -8.93
C ILE A 186 35.06 13.15 -7.99
N ALA A 187 33.85 12.61 -8.12
CA ALA A 187 33.44 11.43 -7.34
C ALA A 187 34.22 10.17 -7.77
N THR A 188 34.92 9.55 -6.83
CA THR A 188 35.54 8.23 -7.03
C THR A 188 34.55 7.11 -6.70
N GLN A 189 34.86 5.86 -7.07
CA GLN A 189 34.05 4.69 -6.68
C GLN A 189 33.80 4.60 -5.16
N GLY A 190 34.71 5.10 -4.31
CA GLY A 190 34.49 5.17 -2.86
C GLY A 190 33.44 6.21 -2.46
N HIS A 191 33.38 7.35 -3.16
CA HIS A 191 32.33 8.36 -2.96
C HIS A 191 30.98 7.83 -3.46
N GLN A 192 30.95 7.20 -4.64
CA GLN A 192 29.75 6.56 -5.20
C GLN A 192 29.18 5.47 -4.27
N TYR A 193 30.04 4.64 -3.67
CA TYR A 193 29.65 3.65 -2.65
C TYR A 193 29.12 4.33 -1.37
N GLY A 194 29.82 5.33 -0.85
CA GLY A 194 29.40 6.05 0.36
C GLY A 194 28.09 6.83 0.19
N ALA A 195 27.87 7.45 -0.98
CA ALA A 195 26.62 8.12 -1.33
C ALA A 195 25.43 7.14 -1.42
N PHE A 196 25.65 5.94 -1.97
CA PHE A 196 24.63 4.90 -2.01
C PHE A 196 24.24 4.40 -0.61
N LEU A 197 25.19 4.28 0.32
CA LEU A 197 24.87 3.97 1.72
C LEU A 197 24.19 5.14 2.44
N LEU A 198 24.56 6.39 2.13
CA LEU A 198 23.86 7.59 2.63
C LEU A 198 22.41 7.68 2.13
N ALA A 199 22.11 7.15 0.94
CA ALA A 199 20.74 7.03 0.44
C ALA A 199 19.85 6.12 1.33
N TYR A 200 20.42 5.07 1.95
CA TYR A 200 19.68 4.21 2.89
C TYR A 200 19.25 5.00 4.14
N ALA A 201 20.14 5.85 4.66
CA ALA A 201 19.83 6.75 5.77
C ALA A 201 18.76 7.79 5.38
N SER A 202 18.80 8.32 4.15
CA SER A 202 17.77 9.24 3.66
C SER A 202 16.40 8.57 3.49
N LEU A 203 16.36 7.32 3.02
CA LEU A 203 15.12 6.55 2.86
C LEU A 203 14.54 6.19 4.23
N ALA A 204 15.38 5.67 5.13
CA ALA A 204 15.02 5.36 6.51
C ALA A 204 14.43 6.59 7.22
N TYR A 205 15.07 7.75 7.13
CA TYR A 205 14.59 8.97 7.77
C TYR A 205 13.23 9.43 7.22
N GLU A 206 12.99 9.35 5.91
CA GLU A 206 11.69 9.75 5.36
C GLU A 206 10.58 8.78 5.75
N SER A 207 10.86 7.49 5.73
CA SER A 207 9.92 6.45 6.16
C SER A 207 9.52 6.63 7.64
N LEU A 208 10.48 7.05 8.49
CA LEU A 208 10.25 7.43 9.88
C LEU A 208 9.37 8.69 10.01
N GLN A 209 9.60 9.71 9.20
CA GLN A 209 8.79 10.94 9.25
C GLN A 209 7.36 10.70 8.76
N ASN A 210 7.19 9.93 7.69
CA ASN A 210 5.89 9.57 7.12
C ASN A 210 5.06 8.65 8.02
N SER A 211 5.68 8.01 9.02
CA SER A 211 4.98 7.19 10.01
C SER A 211 4.53 7.97 11.27
N GLY A 212 5.10 9.16 11.51
CA GLY A 212 4.87 9.96 12.72
C GLY A 212 5.98 9.85 13.78
N GLY A 213 7.02 9.05 13.55
CA GLY A 213 8.30 9.16 14.28
C GLY A 213 8.34 8.66 15.72
N SER A 214 7.51 7.68 16.11
CA SER A 214 7.51 7.13 17.49
C SER A 214 8.82 6.40 17.85
N ASP A 215 9.09 6.21 19.15
CA ASP A 215 10.30 5.52 19.61
C ASP A 215 10.37 4.04 19.17
N SER A 216 9.22 3.38 18.97
CA SER A 216 9.13 2.05 18.34
C SER A 216 9.56 2.06 16.87
N GLU A 217 9.15 3.10 16.13
CA GLU A 217 9.41 3.22 14.70
C GLU A 217 10.87 3.58 14.39
N LYS A 218 11.57 4.26 15.32
CA LYS A 218 13.02 4.52 15.25
C LYS A 218 13.89 3.26 15.21
N VAL A 219 13.35 2.10 15.58
CA VAL A 219 14.03 0.79 15.48
C VAL A 219 13.74 0.11 14.13
N ILE A 220 12.55 0.34 13.58
CA ILE A 220 12.07 -0.20 12.30
C ILE A 220 12.72 0.55 11.13
N TYR A 221 12.59 1.88 11.12
CA TYR A 221 13.07 2.74 10.05
C TYR A 221 14.53 3.14 10.29
N THR A 222 15.42 2.16 10.15
CA THR A 222 16.87 2.36 10.15
C THR A 222 17.50 1.84 8.86
N SER A 223 18.59 2.49 8.45
CA SER A 223 19.52 2.07 7.39
C SER A 223 19.96 0.60 7.58
N TYR A 224 20.28 0.23 8.82
CA TYR A 224 20.62 -1.15 9.17
C TYR A 224 19.47 -2.15 8.99
N ASN A 225 18.23 -1.82 9.41
CA ASN A 225 17.11 -2.75 9.26
C ASN A 225 16.77 -3.01 7.78
N LEU A 226 16.90 -2.00 6.93
CA LEU A 226 16.79 -2.14 5.47
C LEU A 226 17.84 -3.11 4.91
N ALA A 227 19.07 -3.07 5.44
CA ALA A 227 20.17 -3.95 5.06
C ALA A 227 20.07 -5.41 5.56
N ASP A 228 19.37 -5.67 6.67
CA ASP A 228 19.03 -7.05 7.09
C ASP A 228 17.84 -7.62 6.29
N LEU A 229 16.87 -6.76 5.95
CA LEU A 229 15.75 -7.14 5.07
C LEU A 229 16.23 -7.54 3.66
N GLN A 230 17.09 -6.74 3.03
CA GLN A 230 17.72 -7.09 1.74
C GLN A 230 18.53 -8.38 1.76
N PHE A 231 19.22 -8.65 2.87
CA PHE A 231 19.98 -9.89 3.04
C PHE A 231 19.06 -11.12 3.07
N ARG A 232 17.91 -11.02 3.77
CA ARG A 232 16.91 -12.09 3.85
C ARG A 232 16.22 -12.34 2.51
N ASP A 233 15.89 -11.27 1.80
CA ASP A 233 15.29 -11.28 0.46
C ASP A 233 16.16 -12.04 -0.56
N ILE A 234 17.40 -11.58 -0.76
CA ILE A 234 18.29 -12.21 -1.75
C ILE A 234 18.79 -13.60 -1.33
N GLN A 235 18.76 -13.94 -0.03
CA GLN A 235 19.02 -15.31 0.47
C GLN A 235 17.85 -16.26 0.18
N ALA A 236 16.62 -15.74 0.08
CA ALA A 236 15.41 -16.51 -0.13
C ALA A 236 15.18 -16.89 -1.59
N THR A 237 15.12 -15.88 -2.47
CA THR A 237 14.75 -16.04 -3.89
C THR A 237 15.94 -15.99 -4.85
N GLY A 238 17.08 -15.47 -4.39
CA GLY A 238 18.23 -15.13 -5.23
C GLY A 238 18.09 -13.76 -5.92
N GLN A 239 16.99 -13.05 -5.67
CA GLN A 239 16.70 -11.73 -6.20
C GLN A 239 16.30 -10.77 -5.07
N LEU A 240 16.28 -9.48 -5.38
CA LEU A 240 15.71 -8.43 -4.55
C LEU A 240 14.30 -8.16 -5.06
N ASP A 241 13.34 -8.94 -4.58
CA ASP A 241 11.96 -8.99 -5.05
C ASP A 241 10.89 -8.85 -3.95
N GLY A 242 11.31 -8.75 -2.68
CA GLY A 242 10.46 -8.46 -1.53
C GLY A 242 9.93 -9.69 -0.78
N TRP A 243 10.59 -10.84 -0.87
CA TRP A 243 10.18 -12.12 -0.29
C TRP A 243 11.29 -12.77 0.53
N SER A 244 11.11 -12.86 1.84
CA SER A 244 11.91 -13.76 2.67
C SER A 244 11.37 -15.18 2.55
N MET A 245 12.20 -16.18 2.87
CA MET A 245 11.67 -17.46 3.34
C MET A 245 11.33 -17.32 4.82
N ASP A 246 10.22 -17.90 5.23
CA ASP A 246 9.92 -18.17 6.62
C ASP A 246 10.92 -19.20 7.19
N GLU A 247 11.60 -18.89 8.29
CA GLU A 247 12.66 -19.76 8.85
C GLU A 247 12.11 -21.11 9.35
N VAL A 248 10.80 -21.17 9.63
CA VAL A 248 10.06 -22.40 9.92
C VAL A 248 9.67 -23.08 8.60
N SER A 249 8.67 -22.56 7.89
CA SER A 249 7.97 -23.26 6.81
C SER A 249 8.73 -23.31 5.48
N ALA A 250 9.82 -22.53 5.34
CA ALA A 250 10.53 -22.34 4.07
C ALA A 250 9.63 -21.90 2.91
N LEU A 251 8.52 -21.21 3.23
CA LEU A 251 7.61 -20.59 2.26
C LEU A 251 7.95 -19.10 2.07
N PRO A 252 7.68 -18.53 0.87
CA PRO A 252 7.77 -17.09 0.65
C PRO A 252 6.83 -16.31 1.57
N VAL A 253 7.39 -15.35 2.31
CA VAL A 253 6.66 -14.36 3.11
C VAL A 253 7.10 -12.97 2.67
N ALA A 254 6.12 -12.13 2.31
CA ALA A 254 6.36 -10.77 1.86
C ALA A 254 7.05 -9.95 2.96
N LEU A 255 8.09 -9.21 2.58
CA LEU A 255 8.81 -8.29 3.47
C LEU A 255 8.19 -6.89 3.43
N SER A 256 8.11 -6.28 4.60
CA SER A 256 7.71 -4.88 4.77
C SER A 256 8.79 -4.10 5.53
N TYR A 257 8.99 -2.85 5.14
CA TYR A 257 9.77 -1.87 5.88
C TYR A 257 8.80 -0.99 6.66
N GLY A 258 8.43 -1.44 7.86
CA GLY A 258 7.31 -0.85 8.61
C GLY A 258 6.00 -0.98 7.85
N LEU A 259 5.43 0.16 7.45
CA LEU A 259 4.21 0.22 6.63
C LEU A 259 4.48 0.15 5.11
N GLN A 260 5.73 0.31 4.67
CA GLN A 260 6.08 0.27 3.25
C GLN A 260 6.25 -1.19 2.77
N LYS A 261 5.64 -1.52 1.62
CA LYS A 261 5.87 -2.79 0.94
C LYS A 261 7.24 -2.77 0.25
N ILE A 262 7.98 -3.86 0.36
CA ILE A 262 9.24 -4.05 -0.37
C ILE A 262 8.95 -4.74 -1.70
N ASN A 263 9.63 -4.28 -2.76
CA ASN A 263 9.67 -4.91 -4.08
C ASN A 263 10.96 -4.46 -4.82
N ALA A 264 11.11 -4.83 -6.10
CA ALA A 264 12.26 -4.41 -6.90
C ALA A 264 12.31 -2.88 -7.14
N ASP A 265 11.16 -2.22 -7.27
CA ASP A 265 11.06 -0.78 -7.55
C ASP A 265 11.57 0.06 -6.37
N PHE A 266 11.20 -0.32 -5.15
CA PHE A 266 11.69 0.22 -3.88
C PHE A 266 13.22 0.18 -3.76
N TYR A 267 13.84 -0.92 -4.22
CA TYR A 267 15.30 -1.08 -4.23
C TYR A 267 16.02 -0.50 -5.45
N THR A 268 15.29 0.14 -6.38
CA THR A 268 15.85 0.66 -7.65
C THR A 268 15.43 2.11 -7.91
N ASN A 269 14.15 2.38 -8.18
CA ASN A 269 13.63 3.73 -8.39
C ASN A 269 13.74 4.58 -7.12
N SER A 270 13.12 4.16 -6.01
CA SER A 270 13.13 4.94 -4.77
C SER A 270 14.55 5.12 -4.21
N MET A 271 15.40 4.08 -4.31
CA MET A 271 16.81 4.20 -3.94
C MET A 271 17.61 5.12 -4.88
N ALA A 272 17.24 5.25 -6.16
CA ALA A 272 17.84 6.21 -7.10
C ALA A 272 17.38 7.65 -6.84
N GLN A 273 16.11 7.87 -6.50
CA GLN A 273 15.59 9.15 -6.01
C GLN A 273 16.36 9.59 -4.75
N HIS A 274 16.48 8.71 -3.74
CA HIS A 274 17.23 9.00 -2.52
C HIS A 274 18.74 9.21 -2.78
N LEU A 275 19.34 8.50 -3.75
CA LEU A 275 20.73 8.73 -4.15
C LEU A 275 20.92 10.13 -4.73
N LEU A 276 20.04 10.59 -5.63
CA LEU A 276 20.09 11.97 -6.14
C LEU A 276 19.94 12.98 -5.01
N ARG A 277 18.91 12.84 -4.17
CA ARG A 277 18.63 13.72 -3.02
C ARG A 277 19.80 13.87 -2.04
N VAL A 278 20.64 12.85 -1.84
CA VAL A 278 21.82 12.97 -0.96
C VAL A 278 23.06 13.54 -1.65
N VAL A 279 23.19 13.44 -2.98
CA VAL A 279 24.33 14.02 -3.71
C VAL A 279 24.08 15.46 -4.17
N ASN A 280 22.83 15.80 -4.49
CA ASN A 280 22.41 17.15 -4.88
C ASN A 280 22.46 18.10 -3.68
N ASN A 281 21.93 17.68 -2.53
CA ASN A 281 21.79 18.56 -1.37
C ASN A 281 23.16 18.98 -0.78
N PRO A 282 23.53 20.29 -0.83
CA PRO A 282 24.85 20.77 -0.42
C PRO A 282 25.05 20.81 1.10
N GLU A 283 23.99 20.59 1.88
CA GLU A 283 24.05 20.47 3.35
C GLU A 283 24.28 19.01 3.80
N VAL A 284 24.08 18.06 2.88
CA VAL A 284 24.31 16.61 3.07
C VAL A 284 25.59 16.17 2.36
N ASN A 285 25.86 16.64 1.13
CA ASN A 285 27.06 16.36 0.36
C ASN A 285 28.22 17.31 0.72
N ALA A 286 28.78 17.15 1.92
CA ALA A 286 29.96 17.88 2.39
C ALA A 286 31.28 17.48 1.68
N SER A 287 31.25 16.60 0.66
CA SER A 287 32.44 16.18 -0.09
C SER A 287 32.83 17.13 -1.22
N GLY A 288 31.93 18.02 -1.65
CA GLY A 288 32.16 18.92 -2.77
C GLY A 288 32.29 18.25 -4.15
N THR A 289 32.08 16.93 -4.26
CA THR A 289 32.05 16.25 -5.56
C THR A 289 30.79 16.64 -6.34
N PRO A 290 30.88 16.96 -7.64
CA PRO A 290 29.72 17.30 -8.47
C PRO A 290 28.63 16.21 -8.46
N PRO A 291 27.33 16.57 -8.33
CA PRO A 291 26.25 15.58 -8.38
C PRO A 291 26.17 14.81 -9.70
N GLY A 292 26.56 15.45 -10.81
CA GLY A 292 26.62 14.84 -12.13
C GLY A 292 27.53 13.59 -12.22
N ASP A 293 28.54 13.46 -11.37
CA ASP A 293 29.43 12.28 -11.35
C ASP A 293 28.75 11.00 -10.84
N TYR A 294 27.57 11.13 -10.22
CA TYR A 294 26.76 10.02 -9.71
C TYR A 294 25.68 9.58 -10.71
N SER A 295 25.42 10.37 -11.76
CA SER A 295 24.39 10.10 -12.78
C SER A 295 24.50 8.70 -13.41
N ALA A 296 25.71 8.19 -13.61
CA ALA A 296 25.94 6.84 -14.14
C ALA A 296 25.52 5.72 -13.17
N LEU A 297 25.62 5.95 -11.86
CA LEU A 297 25.15 5.02 -10.83
C LEU A 297 23.61 5.12 -10.67
N VAL A 298 23.08 6.34 -10.58
CA VAL A 298 21.64 6.64 -10.50
C VAL A 298 20.88 5.98 -11.66
N ASN A 299 21.31 6.24 -12.90
CA ASN A 299 20.66 5.67 -14.08
C ASN A 299 20.75 4.14 -14.11
N LYS A 300 21.89 3.56 -13.71
CA LYS A 300 22.08 2.11 -13.69
C LYS A 300 21.27 1.41 -12.58
N LEU A 301 21.01 2.11 -11.49
CA LEU A 301 20.17 1.66 -10.38
C LEU A 301 18.69 1.72 -10.77
N ASN A 302 18.19 2.85 -11.28
CA ASN A 302 16.78 2.96 -11.69
C ASN A 302 16.43 2.02 -12.86
N ASN A 303 17.32 1.87 -13.85
CA ASN A 303 17.14 0.96 -14.99
C ASN A 303 17.53 -0.50 -14.67
N ALA A 304 17.77 -0.85 -13.41
CA ALA A 304 18.06 -2.24 -13.03
C ALA A 304 16.81 -3.11 -13.17
N SER A 305 16.93 -4.23 -13.87
CA SER A 305 15.86 -5.19 -14.10
C SER A 305 16.48 -6.57 -14.42
N GLY A 306 16.05 -7.61 -13.71
CA GLY A 306 16.66 -8.93 -13.77
C GLY A 306 18.02 -9.02 -13.03
N GLY A 307 18.67 -10.18 -13.14
CA GLY A 307 19.91 -10.47 -12.40
C GLY A 307 19.62 -10.61 -10.91
N ILE A 308 20.20 -9.73 -10.08
CA ILE A 308 19.94 -9.68 -8.62
C ILE A 308 18.63 -8.96 -8.27
N TYR A 309 17.88 -8.46 -9.26
CA TYR A 309 16.56 -7.86 -9.09
C TYR A 309 15.51 -8.68 -9.84
N ALA A 310 14.24 -8.59 -9.44
CA ALA A 310 13.14 -9.06 -10.28
C ALA A 310 13.11 -8.34 -11.64
N THR A 311 12.31 -8.87 -12.58
CA THR A 311 12.04 -8.16 -13.83
C THR A 311 11.01 -7.05 -13.57
N ARG A 312 11.44 -5.78 -13.70
CA ARG A 312 10.60 -4.57 -13.62
C ARG A 312 10.67 -3.75 -14.90
N THR A 313 9.71 -2.84 -15.06
CA THR A 313 9.77 -1.73 -16.03
C THR A 313 10.38 -0.52 -15.32
N PRO A 314 11.43 0.13 -15.85
CA PRO A 314 11.96 1.35 -15.26
C PRO A 314 10.94 2.50 -15.29
N GLU A 315 10.80 3.18 -14.16
CA GLU A 315 9.93 4.36 -14.00
C GLU A 315 10.76 5.65 -14.11
N ILE A 316 10.08 6.79 -14.28
CA ILE A 316 10.72 8.11 -14.21
C ILE A 316 11.21 8.33 -12.76
N ILE A 317 12.31 9.06 -12.59
CA ILE A 317 12.89 9.30 -11.26
C ILE A 317 12.15 10.46 -10.57
N ASP A 318 11.98 11.57 -11.27
CA ASP A 318 11.13 12.69 -10.86
C ASP A 318 10.67 13.44 -12.12
N ASP A 319 9.40 13.84 -12.17
CA ASP A 319 8.80 14.73 -13.16
C ASP A 319 7.89 15.82 -12.53
N GLU A 320 7.91 15.96 -11.19
CA GLU A 320 7.21 17.04 -10.50
C GLU A 320 8.12 18.29 -10.36
N PRO A 321 7.69 19.49 -10.80
CA PRO A 321 8.44 20.72 -10.57
C PRO A 321 8.19 21.28 -9.15
N PRO A 322 9.10 22.11 -8.59
CA PRO A 322 8.99 22.58 -7.21
C PRO A 322 7.67 23.31 -6.88
N VAL A 323 7.17 23.09 -5.66
CA VAL A 323 5.90 23.62 -5.16
C VAL A 323 6.12 24.90 -4.34
N VAL A 324 5.19 25.87 -4.44
CA VAL A 324 5.33 27.23 -3.89
C VAL A 324 4.13 27.61 -3.00
N ALA A 325 4.37 28.14 -1.79
CA ALA A 325 3.31 28.52 -0.82
C ALA A 325 3.63 29.79 -0.02
N ARG A 326 2.63 30.66 0.21
CA ARG A 326 2.74 31.90 1.03
C ARG A 326 2.67 31.61 2.53
N ILE A 327 3.38 32.42 3.33
CA ILE A 327 3.34 32.40 4.81
C ILE A 327 3.32 33.85 5.31
N GLY A 328 2.33 34.24 6.13
CA GLY A 328 2.27 35.58 6.75
C GLY A 328 0.84 36.12 6.89
N GLU A 329 0.73 37.41 7.22
CA GLU A 329 -0.55 38.15 7.18
C GLU A 329 -1.00 38.39 5.73
N ASP A 330 -2.32 38.49 5.49
CA ASP A 330 -2.89 38.52 4.15
C ASP A 330 -3.01 39.92 3.52
N VAL A 331 -3.50 40.89 4.30
CA VAL A 331 -3.77 42.28 3.85
C VAL A 331 -2.59 43.18 4.19
N LEU A 332 -2.12 43.95 3.22
CA LEU A 332 -1.02 44.91 3.36
C LEU A 332 -1.55 46.35 3.45
N SER A 333 -0.73 47.29 3.92
CA SER A 333 -0.94 48.72 3.67
C SER A 333 0.41 49.44 3.59
N GLY A 334 0.48 50.50 2.78
CA GLY A 334 1.71 51.28 2.54
C GLY A 334 2.84 50.53 1.79
N SER A 335 3.52 49.62 2.49
CA SER A 335 4.70 48.90 2.00
C SER A 335 4.99 47.64 2.82
N GLY A 336 4.31 46.54 2.52
CA GLY A 336 4.37 45.27 3.25
C GLY A 336 5.51 44.31 2.85
N LEU A 337 5.56 43.17 3.54
CA LEU A 337 6.48 42.05 3.27
C LEU A 337 5.67 40.79 2.97
N VAL A 338 6.14 39.98 2.03
CA VAL A 338 5.52 38.72 1.61
C VAL A 338 6.58 37.62 1.71
N THR A 339 6.34 36.61 2.53
CA THR A 339 7.23 35.45 2.68
C THR A 339 6.63 34.25 1.95
N VAL A 340 7.47 33.55 1.20
CA VAL A 340 7.09 32.39 0.41
C VAL A 340 8.08 31.24 0.66
N LYS A 341 7.53 30.04 0.85
CA LYS A 341 8.25 28.78 0.97
C LYS A 341 8.19 28.05 -0.37
N VAL A 342 9.32 27.52 -0.82
CA VAL A 342 9.45 26.63 -1.99
C VAL A 342 9.93 25.27 -1.49
N THR A 343 9.37 24.18 -2.00
CA THR A 343 9.71 22.80 -1.61
C THR A 343 9.80 21.86 -2.80
N ASP A 344 10.74 20.92 -2.71
CA ASP A 344 11.02 19.93 -3.76
C ASP A 344 11.49 18.58 -3.17
N PHE A 345 11.32 17.48 -3.90
CA PHE A 345 11.73 16.16 -3.43
C PHE A 345 13.24 15.90 -3.58
N ILE A 346 13.79 16.11 -4.79
CA ILE A 346 15.17 15.78 -5.18
C ILE A 346 16.13 16.94 -4.92
N GLY A 347 15.66 18.18 -5.08
CA GLY A 347 16.31 19.44 -4.74
C GLY A 347 15.92 20.58 -5.69
N ILE A 348 15.58 21.75 -5.13
CA ILE A 348 15.37 22.99 -5.88
C ILE A 348 16.70 23.44 -6.48
N ASP A 349 16.77 23.72 -7.78
CA ASP A 349 17.93 24.37 -8.40
C ASP A 349 17.86 25.90 -8.32
N SER A 350 16.75 26.47 -8.79
CA SER A 350 16.60 27.91 -9.01
C SER A 350 15.19 28.42 -8.68
N VAL A 351 15.11 29.69 -8.27
CA VAL A 351 13.86 30.43 -8.03
C VAL A 351 14.03 31.87 -8.52
N ASP A 352 13.24 32.29 -9.50
CA ASP A 352 13.13 33.66 -9.99
C ASP A 352 11.81 34.29 -9.53
N VAL A 353 11.86 35.51 -9.00
CA VAL A 353 10.67 36.26 -8.55
C VAL A 353 10.42 37.48 -9.42
N PHE A 354 9.18 37.61 -9.88
CA PHE A 354 8.65 38.77 -10.59
C PHE A 354 7.40 39.30 -9.89
N ILE A 355 7.05 40.56 -10.15
CA ILE A 355 5.70 41.08 -9.89
C ILE A 355 4.98 41.27 -11.22
N GLN A 356 3.68 40.96 -11.21
CA GLN A 356 2.75 41.39 -12.23
C GLN A 356 1.67 42.22 -11.56
N THR A 357 1.27 43.29 -12.24
CA THR A 357 0.10 44.10 -11.90
C THR A 357 -0.89 44.07 -13.07
N ARG A 358 -2.17 44.21 -12.76
CA ARG A 358 -3.23 44.49 -13.74
C ARG A 358 -4.23 45.47 -13.14
N PRO A 359 -4.86 46.33 -13.94
CA PRO A 359 -6.16 46.84 -13.58
C PRO A 359 -7.17 45.69 -13.36
N GLU A 360 -8.19 45.94 -12.55
CA GLU A 360 -9.35 45.06 -12.37
C GLU A 360 -9.94 44.66 -13.74
N GLY A 361 -10.31 43.39 -13.92
CA GLY A 361 -10.73 42.83 -15.22
C GLY A 361 -9.64 42.76 -16.31
N GLY A 362 -8.51 43.45 -16.15
CA GLY A 362 -7.45 43.57 -17.15
C GLY A 362 -6.58 42.33 -17.35
N SER A 363 -5.73 42.40 -18.38
CA SER A 363 -4.61 41.48 -18.57
C SER A 363 -3.43 41.84 -17.66
N TRP A 364 -2.73 40.83 -17.14
CA TRP A 364 -1.48 41.02 -16.42
C TRP A 364 -0.40 41.65 -17.32
N GLY A 365 0.25 42.70 -16.81
CA GLY A 365 1.34 43.40 -17.51
C GLY A 365 2.62 42.57 -17.62
N GLU A 366 3.65 43.15 -18.27
CA GLU A 366 4.97 42.53 -18.35
C GLU A 366 5.56 42.27 -16.95
N SER A 367 6.13 41.07 -16.76
CA SER A 367 6.70 40.63 -15.48
C SER A 367 7.94 41.47 -15.10
N GLU A 368 7.82 42.36 -14.12
CA GLU A 368 8.98 43.11 -13.60
C GLU A 368 9.74 42.26 -12.57
N SER A 369 11.05 42.06 -12.75
CA SER A 369 11.84 41.20 -11.87
C SER A 369 12.11 41.83 -10.51
N CYS A 370 11.71 41.13 -9.44
CA CYS A 370 11.96 41.51 -8.05
C CYS A 370 13.37 41.13 -7.57
N MET A 371 14.13 40.35 -8.35
CA MET A 371 15.50 39.90 -8.00
C MET A 371 16.51 41.06 -8.04
N GLY A 372 16.18 42.18 -8.69
CA GLY A 372 17.05 43.35 -8.87
C GLY A 372 16.82 44.48 -7.85
N SER A 373 17.69 45.49 -7.90
CA SER A 373 17.48 46.76 -7.18
C SER A 373 16.67 47.80 -7.96
N ASN A 374 16.10 47.41 -9.10
CA ASN A 374 15.62 48.34 -10.14
C ASN A 374 14.10 48.52 -10.17
N SER A 375 13.32 47.58 -9.64
CA SER A 375 11.86 47.71 -9.52
C SER A 375 11.49 48.75 -8.46
N VAL A 376 10.43 49.50 -8.74
CA VAL A 376 9.81 50.46 -7.79
C VAL A 376 8.68 49.80 -6.99
N LEU A 377 8.17 48.66 -7.48
CA LEU A 377 6.98 47.96 -7.00
C LEU A 377 7.33 46.84 -6.01
N CYS A 378 8.37 46.06 -6.31
CA CYS A 378 8.80 44.91 -5.49
C CYS A 378 10.32 44.83 -5.33
N ARG A 379 10.79 44.07 -4.32
CA ARG A 379 12.20 43.68 -4.20
C ARG A 379 12.38 42.48 -3.26
N VAL A 380 13.12 41.46 -3.71
CA VAL A 380 13.59 40.37 -2.85
C VAL A 380 14.60 40.93 -1.83
N GLN A 381 14.37 40.64 -0.54
CA GLN A 381 15.19 41.12 0.57
C GLN A 381 16.20 40.09 1.07
N SER A 382 15.86 38.81 1.00
CA SER A 382 16.72 37.70 1.36
C SER A 382 16.29 36.44 0.63
N GLU A 383 17.28 35.72 0.10
CA GLU A 383 17.16 34.42 -0.54
C GLU A 383 18.10 33.44 0.15
N ASN A 384 17.57 32.30 0.62
CA ASN A 384 18.38 31.19 1.17
C ASN A 384 18.54 30.06 0.13
N ILE A 385 18.44 30.38 -1.16
CA ILE A 385 18.47 29.41 -2.25
C ILE A 385 19.90 28.89 -2.42
N LYS A 386 20.04 27.57 -2.44
CA LYS A 386 21.24 26.85 -2.91
C LYS A 386 20.73 25.69 -3.75
N SER A 387 21.28 25.49 -4.95
CA SER A 387 20.91 24.34 -5.79
C SER A 387 21.05 23.03 -4.99
N GLY A 388 20.00 22.19 -5.04
CA GLY A 388 19.90 20.90 -4.35
C GLY A 388 19.19 20.90 -2.98
N VAL A 389 18.75 22.04 -2.43
CA VAL A 389 18.00 22.03 -1.14
C VAL A 389 16.53 21.65 -1.34
N ARG A 390 15.95 20.88 -0.41
CA ARG A 390 14.52 20.48 -0.46
C ARG A 390 13.54 21.55 -0.01
N GLU A 391 14.02 22.57 0.70
CA GLU A 391 13.21 23.70 1.17
C GLU A 391 14.01 25.00 1.08
N ALA A 392 13.41 26.03 0.50
CA ALA A 392 13.92 27.39 0.48
C ALA A 392 12.85 28.38 0.92
N GLN A 393 13.27 29.51 1.50
CA GLN A 393 12.40 30.63 1.82
C GLN A 393 12.88 31.89 1.09
N VAL A 394 11.92 32.63 0.52
CA VAL A 394 12.14 33.84 -0.26
C VAL A 394 11.25 34.94 0.32
N VAL A 395 11.85 36.07 0.67
CA VAL A 395 11.13 37.22 1.27
C VAL A 395 11.14 38.38 0.31
N THR A 396 9.96 38.81 -0.13
CA THR A 396 9.77 39.90 -1.09
C THR A 396 9.06 41.08 -0.44
N LYS A 397 9.68 42.26 -0.48
CA LYS A 397 9.00 43.51 -0.11
C LYS A 397 8.16 44.01 -1.27
N VAL A 398 6.96 44.53 -0.99
CA VAL A 398 6.06 45.13 -1.99
C VAL A 398 5.59 46.52 -1.53
N ASN A 399 5.40 47.43 -2.47
CA ASN A 399 5.03 48.83 -2.25
C ASN A 399 3.63 49.13 -2.83
N THR A 400 2.58 48.90 -2.05
CA THR A 400 1.18 48.97 -2.54
C THR A 400 0.78 50.39 -2.95
N LEU A 401 1.26 51.42 -2.26
CA LEU A 401 1.03 52.82 -2.67
C LEU A 401 1.68 53.19 -4.01
N ALA A 402 2.72 52.49 -4.45
CA ALA A 402 3.27 52.66 -5.81
C ALA A 402 2.54 51.80 -6.85
N ILE A 403 1.88 50.71 -6.44
CA ILE A 403 1.00 49.91 -7.28
C ILE A 403 -0.27 50.73 -7.58
N ASP A 404 -0.91 51.32 -6.57
CA ASP A 404 -2.08 52.23 -6.70
C ASP A 404 -1.83 53.48 -7.57
N GLN A 405 -0.56 53.77 -7.91
CA GLN A 405 -0.19 54.88 -8.79
C GLN A 405 0.02 54.46 -10.26
N LEU A 406 -0.17 53.18 -10.60
CA LEU A 406 -0.02 52.66 -11.97
C LEU A 406 -1.29 52.83 -12.84
N SER A 407 -2.47 52.86 -12.23
CA SER A 407 -3.77 53.09 -12.89
C SER A 407 -4.68 53.92 -11.98
N THR A 408 -5.79 54.42 -12.53
CA THR A 408 -6.90 55.03 -11.78
C THR A 408 -8.07 54.09 -11.54
N GLU A 409 -8.07 52.93 -12.17
CA GLU A 409 -8.92 51.78 -11.86
C GLU A 409 -8.36 51.05 -10.61
N ALA A 410 -9.17 50.20 -9.96
CA ALA A 410 -8.65 49.27 -8.96
C ALA A 410 -7.61 48.33 -9.58
N ILE A 411 -6.61 47.90 -8.80
CA ILE A 411 -5.43 47.20 -9.30
C ILE A 411 -5.22 45.92 -8.52
N GLN A 412 -5.14 44.80 -9.23
CA GLN A 412 -4.71 43.53 -8.65
C GLN A 412 -3.21 43.35 -8.88
N ALA A 413 -2.50 42.89 -7.84
CA ALA A 413 -1.08 42.58 -7.93
C ALA A 413 -0.82 41.13 -7.48
N ARG A 414 0.15 40.49 -8.13
CA ARG A 414 0.63 39.16 -7.73
C ARG A 414 2.13 39.05 -7.91
N LEU A 415 2.78 38.30 -7.03
CA LEU A 415 4.11 37.78 -7.32
C LEU A 415 3.99 36.55 -8.21
N VAL A 416 4.93 36.40 -9.14
CA VAL A 416 5.10 35.23 -10.01
C VAL A 416 6.43 34.60 -9.66
N PHE A 417 6.42 33.31 -9.36
CA PHE A 417 7.61 32.51 -9.08
C PHE A 417 7.87 31.58 -10.27
N GLY A 418 9.04 31.71 -10.88
CA GLY A 418 9.64 30.68 -11.71
C GLY A 418 10.50 29.79 -10.85
N VAL A 419 10.31 28.47 -10.91
CA VAL A 419 11.07 27.50 -10.12
C VAL A 419 11.47 26.31 -10.98
N ALA A 420 12.64 25.73 -10.71
CA ALA A 420 13.10 24.49 -11.34
C ALA A 420 13.81 23.60 -10.31
N ASP A 421 13.67 22.28 -10.48
CA ASP A 421 14.46 21.29 -9.76
C ASP A 421 15.85 21.10 -10.40
N VAL A 422 16.66 20.23 -9.79
CA VAL A 422 17.99 19.81 -10.27
C VAL A 422 17.97 18.76 -11.40
N LEU A 423 16.80 18.43 -11.97
CA LEU A 423 16.63 17.60 -13.18
C LEU A 423 16.02 18.39 -14.36
N GLU A 424 15.88 19.70 -14.24
CA GLU A 424 15.29 20.64 -15.21
C GLU A 424 13.74 20.60 -15.32
N ASN A 425 13.05 19.96 -14.37
CA ASN A 425 11.59 20.05 -14.20
C ASN A 425 11.22 21.44 -13.67
N ALA A 426 10.52 22.26 -14.48
CA ALA A 426 10.32 23.68 -14.20
C ALA A 426 8.86 24.15 -14.30
N ASN A 427 8.46 25.02 -13.36
CA ASN A 427 7.15 25.69 -13.34
C ASN A 427 7.31 27.21 -13.23
N ASN A 428 6.98 27.91 -14.33
CA ASN A 428 7.06 29.37 -14.45
C ASN A 428 5.73 30.11 -14.20
N THR A 429 4.79 29.45 -13.51
CA THR A 429 3.39 29.91 -13.34
C THR A 429 2.88 29.85 -11.89
N ASN A 430 3.78 29.78 -10.90
CA ASN A 430 3.39 29.83 -9.50
C ASN A 430 2.98 31.26 -9.11
N TYR A 431 1.73 31.47 -8.71
CA TYR A 431 1.15 32.79 -8.46
C TYR A 431 0.80 33.03 -6.99
N VAL A 432 1.28 34.13 -6.43
CA VAL A 432 0.95 34.56 -5.05
C VAL A 432 0.23 35.91 -5.12
N PRO A 433 -1.10 35.96 -4.93
CA PRO A 433 -1.87 37.21 -4.97
C PRO A 433 -1.61 38.07 -3.75
N LEU A 434 -1.87 39.38 -3.90
CA LEU A 434 -1.67 40.41 -2.89
C LEU A 434 -2.99 41.15 -2.65
N GLN A 435 -3.25 41.55 -1.41
CA GLN A 435 -4.43 42.30 -0.97
C GLN A 435 -3.98 43.50 -0.15
N TRP A 436 -4.68 44.64 -0.23
CA TRP A 436 -4.39 45.84 0.57
C TRP A 436 -5.60 46.78 0.66
N ASP A 437 -5.61 47.63 1.68
CA ASP A 437 -6.61 48.69 1.85
C ASP A 437 -5.95 50.08 1.94
N ASN A 438 -6.60 51.04 1.27
CA ASN A 438 -6.32 52.48 1.19
C ASN A 438 -7.62 53.30 0.86
N ILE A 439 -8.83 52.75 1.11
CA ILE A 439 -10.12 53.23 0.52
C ILE A 439 -11.04 53.89 1.59
N ALA A 440 -12.16 54.52 1.18
CA ALA A 440 -13.08 55.30 2.02
C ALA A 440 -14.55 54.80 1.95
N PRO A 441 -15.42 55.17 2.92
CA PRO A 441 -16.82 54.74 2.97
C PRO A 441 -17.67 55.04 1.73
N THR A 442 -18.78 54.32 1.63
CA THR A 442 -19.81 54.41 0.59
C THR A 442 -21.16 54.88 1.16
N ILE A 443 -21.99 55.51 0.33
CA ILE A 443 -23.26 56.13 0.71
C ILE A 443 -24.29 55.79 -0.37
N ASN A 444 -25.39 55.14 0.00
CA ASN A 444 -26.40 54.60 -0.92
C ASN A 444 -27.76 55.30 -0.76
N VAL A 445 -28.53 55.42 -1.85
CA VAL A 445 -29.83 56.12 -1.87
C VAL A 445 -30.90 55.25 -2.54
N THR A 446 -31.90 54.81 -1.77
CA THR A 446 -32.89 53.77 -2.15
C THR A 446 -34.14 54.32 -2.87
N SER A 447 -34.02 55.47 -3.55
CA SER A 447 -35.17 56.28 -3.99
C SER A 447 -35.30 56.29 -5.52
N PRO A 448 -36.49 56.04 -6.13
CA PRO A 448 -36.58 55.74 -7.56
C PRO A 448 -35.99 56.82 -8.49
N GLY A 449 -35.10 56.42 -9.40
CA GLY A 449 -34.46 57.32 -10.37
C GLY A 449 -35.32 57.67 -11.60
N ALA A 450 -36.52 57.11 -11.75
CA ALA A 450 -37.39 57.38 -12.90
C ALA A 450 -38.88 57.47 -12.51
N PHE A 451 -39.62 58.31 -13.25
CA PHE A 451 -41.04 58.58 -13.03
C PHE A 451 -41.74 58.81 -14.38
N ASN A 452 -42.74 57.98 -14.72
CA ASN A 452 -43.48 58.18 -15.96
C ASN A 452 -44.70 59.10 -15.70
N PRO A 453 -44.70 60.37 -16.17
CA PRO A 453 -45.76 61.33 -15.87
C PRO A 453 -47.08 61.05 -16.59
N VAL A 454 -47.10 60.12 -17.55
CA VAL A 454 -48.34 59.60 -18.15
C VAL A 454 -49.08 58.69 -17.15
N ASN A 455 -48.37 58.12 -16.16
CA ASN A 455 -48.83 56.98 -15.35
C ASN A 455 -48.79 57.17 -13.80
N GLN A 456 -48.03 58.13 -13.23
CA GLN A 456 -47.70 58.15 -11.77
C GLN A 456 -47.84 59.54 -11.08
N GLN A 457 -47.66 59.65 -9.73
CA GLN A 457 -48.02 60.87 -8.96
C GLN A 457 -47.17 61.39 -7.74
N ILE A 458 -46.24 60.69 -7.04
CA ILE A 458 -45.58 61.21 -5.79
C ILE A 458 -44.12 60.73 -5.56
N TYR A 459 -43.37 61.28 -4.57
CA TYR A 459 -41.94 60.97 -4.29
C TYR A 459 -41.49 61.01 -2.80
N ILE A 460 -40.47 60.20 -2.43
CA ILE A 460 -39.85 60.04 -1.08
C ILE A 460 -38.32 59.87 -1.24
N LEU A 461 -37.51 60.24 -0.23
CA LEU A 461 -36.04 60.09 -0.22
C LEU A 461 -35.55 59.24 0.99
N SER A 462 -34.69 58.24 0.76
CA SER A 462 -34.13 57.34 1.81
C SER A 462 -32.80 56.72 1.35
N GLY A 463 -32.03 56.14 2.29
CA GLY A 463 -30.74 55.53 1.98
C GLY A 463 -30.02 54.86 3.16
N THR A 464 -28.84 54.31 2.86
CA THR A 464 -27.93 53.60 3.78
C THR A 464 -26.48 54.10 3.63
N ILE A 465 -25.60 53.75 4.56
CA ILE A 465 -24.16 54.09 4.55
C ILE A 465 -23.40 52.86 5.06
N GLU A 466 -22.33 52.51 4.34
CA GLU A 466 -21.56 51.26 4.45
C GLU A 466 -20.07 51.55 4.22
N ASP A 467 -19.19 50.71 4.76
CA ASP A 467 -17.76 50.65 4.45
C ASP A 467 -17.35 49.18 4.43
N ALA A 468 -16.57 48.78 3.43
CA ALA A 468 -16.25 47.38 3.14
C ALA A 468 -14.95 46.90 3.80
N SER A 469 -14.14 47.78 4.38
CA SER A 469 -12.86 47.45 5.01
C SER A 469 -12.71 47.94 6.45
N SER A 470 -13.49 48.92 6.92
CA SER A 470 -13.40 49.40 8.31
C SER A 470 -14.69 50.07 8.87
N ASP A 471 -14.79 50.23 10.21
CA ASP A 471 -15.98 50.78 10.89
C ASP A 471 -16.29 52.28 10.57
N ILE A 472 -17.58 52.67 10.58
CA ILE A 472 -18.07 54.04 10.31
C ILE A 472 -18.01 55.00 11.52
N ALA A 473 -17.71 56.28 11.27
CA ALA A 473 -17.54 57.33 12.30
C ALA A 473 -18.46 58.58 12.26
N SER A 474 -19.04 59.04 11.12
CA SER A 474 -19.89 60.28 11.10
C SER A 474 -20.79 60.46 9.84
N VAL A 475 -21.86 61.31 9.88
CA VAL A 475 -22.87 61.49 8.77
C VAL A 475 -23.55 62.91 8.67
N SER A 476 -23.91 63.41 7.45
CA SER A 476 -24.80 64.59 7.21
C SER A 476 -25.49 64.69 5.81
N ILE A 477 -26.48 65.59 5.59
CA ILE A 477 -27.28 65.78 4.33
C ILE A 477 -27.53 67.25 3.92
N GLY A 478 -27.59 67.57 2.61
CA GLY A 478 -28.05 68.86 2.04
C GLY A 478 -29.02 68.72 0.84
N VAL A 479 -29.73 69.80 0.48
CA VAL A 479 -30.74 69.85 -0.61
C VAL A 479 -30.50 71.07 -1.50
N ASN A 480 -30.27 70.86 -2.81
CA ASN A 480 -29.71 71.89 -3.70
C ASN A 480 -28.49 72.60 -3.05
N ALA A 481 -28.22 73.87 -3.35
CA ALA A 481 -27.13 74.65 -2.74
C ALA A 481 -27.44 75.15 -1.30
N GLY A 482 -28.04 74.29 -0.47
CA GLY A 482 -28.37 74.57 0.94
C GLY A 482 -27.21 74.30 1.91
N VAL A 483 -27.37 74.72 3.17
CA VAL A 483 -26.44 74.39 4.26
C VAL A 483 -26.69 72.94 4.71
N PRO A 484 -25.65 72.09 4.89
CA PRO A 484 -25.83 70.73 5.39
C PRO A 484 -26.40 70.65 6.81
N GLU A 485 -27.26 69.67 7.03
CA GLU A 485 -27.90 69.30 8.29
C GLU A 485 -27.33 67.94 8.73
N SER A 486 -26.79 67.84 9.95
CA SER A 486 -26.39 66.55 10.51
C SER A 486 -27.62 65.74 10.88
N ILE A 487 -27.60 64.45 10.56
CA ILE A 487 -28.72 63.52 10.74
C ILE A 487 -28.30 62.36 11.66
N ALA A 488 -29.29 61.74 12.30
CA ALA A 488 -29.05 60.55 13.12
C ALA A 488 -28.86 59.32 12.22
N CYS A 489 -27.62 58.85 12.11
CA CYS A 489 -27.34 57.47 11.74
C CYS A 489 -27.93 56.54 12.80
N THR A 490 -28.69 55.53 12.36
CA THR A 490 -29.11 54.43 13.24
C THR A 490 -28.62 53.13 12.60
N MET A 491 -27.79 52.37 13.31
CA MET A 491 -27.45 51.00 12.90
C MET A 491 -28.72 50.16 12.96
N GLN A 492 -29.07 49.54 11.84
CA GLN A 492 -30.19 48.61 11.73
C GLN A 492 -29.72 47.42 10.91
N LEU A 493 -30.19 46.23 11.27
CA LEU A 493 -29.98 45.04 10.45
C LEU A 493 -30.76 45.23 9.14
N ASP A 494 -30.07 45.24 8.00
CA ASP A 494 -30.75 45.26 6.71
C ASP A 494 -31.53 43.95 6.51
N GLU A 495 -32.81 44.05 6.14
CA GLU A 495 -33.66 42.85 6.02
C GLU A 495 -33.26 41.95 4.84
N ALA A 496 -32.46 42.44 3.89
CA ALA A 496 -31.95 41.69 2.75
C ALA A 496 -30.50 41.18 2.94
N THR A 497 -29.56 42.01 3.41
CA THR A 497 -28.16 41.56 3.62
C THR A 497 -27.93 40.87 4.96
N GLN A 498 -28.76 41.15 5.97
CA GLN A 498 -28.58 40.75 7.38
C GLN A 498 -27.34 41.34 8.06
N GLU A 499 -26.80 42.44 7.54
CA GLU A 499 -25.67 43.18 8.13
C GLU A 499 -26.16 44.46 8.83
N GLU A 500 -25.44 44.96 9.83
CA GLU A 500 -25.78 46.24 10.47
C GLU A 500 -25.31 47.42 9.62
N VAL A 501 -26.25 48.08 8.95
CA VAL A 501 -26.01 49.26 8.08
C VAL A 501 -26.58 50.55 8.70
N CYS A 502 -26.07 51.70 8.28
CA CYS A 502 -26.45 53.01 8.82
C CYS A 502 -27.57 53.70 8.00
N VAL A 503 -28.80 53.77 8.52
CA VAL A 503 -30.02 54.11 7.73
C VAL A 503 -30.52 55.57 7.88
N PHE A 504 -31.09 56.19 6.82
CA PHE A 504 -31.68 57.56 6.82
C PHE A 504 -32.93 57.79 5.89
N SER A 505 -33.75 58.85 6.12
CA SER A 505 -34.98 59.16 5.32
C SER A 505 -35.55 60.62 5.39
N LYS A 506 -36.28 61.08 4.35
CA LYS A 506 -36.97 62.40 4.16
C LYS A 506 -38.06 62.37 3.02
N THR A 507 -38.86 63.43 2.77
CA THR A 507 -40.05 63.39 1.85
C THR A 507 -40.29 64.67 1.01
N TYR A 508 -40.85 64.55 -0.23
CA TYR A 508 -41.04 65.66 -1.22
C TYR A 508 -42.34 65.57 -2.08
N ASP A 509 -42.61 66.54 -2.97
CA ASP A 509 -43.87 66.69 -3.77
C ASP A 509 -43.66 66.63 -5.30
N LYS A 510 -44.69 66.22 -6.05
CA LYS A 510 -44.63 66.02 -7.51
C LYS A 510 -44.40 67.28 -8.36
N THR A 511 -44.75 68.47 -7.85
CA THR A 511 -44.58 69.73 -8.59
C THR A 511 -43.11 70.08 -8.85
N LEU A 512 -42.20 69.39 -8.15
CA LEU A 512 -40.76 69.47 -8.29
C LEU A 512 -40.23 68.87 -9.61
N PHE A 513 -40.93 67.89 -10.20
CA PHE A 513 -40.43 67.06 -11.32
C PHE A 513 -41.01 67.41 -12.71
N ILE A 514 -41.63 68.58 -12.87
CA ILE A 514 -42.29 68.96 -14.13
C ILE A 514 -41.26 69.50 -15.13
N GLY A 515 -40.70 68.61 -15.95
CA GLY A 515 -39.92 68.97 -17.15
C GLY A 515 -38.44 68.59 -17.15
N GLY A 516 -38.00 67.63 -16.31
CA GLY A 516 -36.63 67.13 -16.34
C GLY A 516 -36.19 66.43 -15.05
N GLN A 517 -35.48 67.17 -14.19
CA GLN A 517 -34.49 66.65 -13.23
C GLN A 517 -34.55 67.39 -11.87
N THR A 518 -33.98 66.84 -10.79
CA THR A 518 -33.96 67.41 -9.41
C THR A 518 -32.87 66.74 -8.54
N ASN A 519 -32.17 67.48 -7.65
CA ASN A 519 -30.88 67.05 -7.04
C ASN A 519 -30.77 67.14 -5.48
N PHE A 520 -29.98 66.25 -4.85
CA PHE A 520 -29.66 66.17 -3.39
C PHE A 520 -28.16 65.88 -3.07
N PHE A 521 -27.71 65.93 -1.79
CA PHE A 521 -26.32 65.67 -1.32
C PHE A 521 -26.21 65.04 0.11
N ILE A 522 -25.21 64.16 0.40
CA ILE A 522 -24.96 63.38 1.66
C ILE A 522 -23.43 63.23 1.96
N SER A 523 -22.95 62.84 3.16
CA SER A 523 -21.49 62.66 3.52
C SER A 523 -21.17 61.69 4.69
N ALA A 524 -19.97 61.03 4.73
CA ALA A 524 -19.53 60.03 5.75
C ALA A 524 -17.97 59.82 5.94
N SER A 525 -17.51 59.05 6.96
CA SER A 525 -16.07 58.77 7.30
C SER A 525 -15.82 57.47 8.11
N ASP A 526 -14.58 56.91 8.14
CA ASP A 526 -14.22 55.57 8.70
C ASP A 526 -13.27 55.54 9.94
N VAL A 527 -12.67 54.37 10.26
CA VAL A 527 -11.57 54.20 11.25
C VAL A 527 -10.16 54.00 10.69
N SER A 528 -9.98 53.60 9.43
CA SER A 528 -8.65 53.53 8.78
C SER A 528 -8.04 54.92 8.51
N GLY A 529 -8.87 55.95 8.33
CA GLY A 529 -8.50 57.37 8.21
C GLY A 529 -9.22 58.19 7.13
N ASN A 530 -10.24 57.65 6.47
CA ASN A 530 -10.75 58.06 5.15
C ASN A 530 -12.20 58.63 5.19
N THR A 531 -12.68 59.27 4.10
CA THR A 531 -13.91 60.14 4.12
C THR A 531 -14.55 60.39 2.73
N LYS A 532 -15.89 60.53 2.63
CA LYS A 532 -16.72 60.55 1.39
C LYS A 532 -17.91 61.56 1.39
N VAL A 533 -18.40 61.96 0.20
CA VAL A 533 -19.59 62.82 -0.09
C VAL A 533 -20.33 62.31 -1.36
N GLU A 534 -21.69 62.37 -1.44
CA GLU A 534 -22.50 61.74 -2.53
C GLU A 534 -23.83 62.49 -2.90
N PRO A 535 -24.38 62.47 -4.15
CA PRO A 535 -25.65 63.11 -4.56
C PRO A 535 -26.76 62.16 -5.12
N HIS A 536 -27.95 62.66 -5.51
CA HIS A 536 -29.09 61.86 -6.06
C HIS A 536 -30.02 62.61 -7.07
N VAL A 537 -30.66 61.93 -8.05
CA VAL A 537 -31.32 62.47 -9.28
C VAL A 537 -32.57 61.65 -9.78
N VAL A 538 -33.47 62.19 -10.66
CA VAL A 538 -34.72 61.54 -11.21
C VAL A 538 -35.05 61.90 -12.69
N LEU A 539 -35.52 60.95 -13.55
CA LEU A 539 -35.73 61.03 -15.04
C LEU A 539 -36.95 60.23 -15.65
N SER A 540 -36.96 59.94 -16.98
CA SER A 540 -38.01 59.17 -17.73
C SER A 540 -37.54 58.55 -19.08
N ASP A 541 -38.32 57.65 -19.71
CA ASP A 541 -37.92 56.75 -20.85
C ASP A 541 -39.10 56.38 -21.82
N THR A 542 -38.83 55.79 -23.02
CA THR A 542 -39.83 55.24 -23.99
C THR A 542 -39.44 54.08 -24.99
N THR A 543 -38.22 53.51 -25.05
CA THR A 543 -37.66 52.83 -26.28
C THR A 543 -37.79 51.26 -26.39
N ALA A 544 -37.13 50.53 -27.33
CA ALA A 544 -37.33 49.07 -27.61
C ALA A 544 -36.09 48.26 -28.18
N PRO A 545 -35.74 47.05 -27.63
CA PRO A 545 -34.36 46.50 -27.69
C PRO A 545 -33.95 45.44 -28.77
N THR A 546 -32.63 45.20 -28.86
CA THR A 546 -31.86 44.32 -29.79
C THR A 546 -31.01 43.26 -29.05
N GLN A 547 -30.58 42.16 -29.70
CA GLN A 547 -29.68 41.13 -29.12
C GLN A 547 -28.72 40.42 -30.12
N ALA A 548 -27.57 39.90 -29.66
CA ALA A 548 -26.56 39.09 -30.38
C ALA A 548 -25.88 38.04 -29.47
N ILE A 549 -25.25 36.96 -30.00
CA ILE A 549 -24.68 35.83 -29.21
C ILE A 549 -23.33 35.32 -29.76
N SER A 550 -22.44 34.84 -28.86
CA SER A 550 -21.17 34.14 -29.14
C SER A 550 -20.84 33.03 -28.11
N PHE A 551 -19.66 32.40 -28.24
CA PHE A 551 -19.18 31.25 -27.45
C PHE A 551 -17.94 31.59 -26.60
N PRO A 552 -17.59 30.78 -25.58
CA PRO A 552 -16.38 30.95 -24.77
C PRO A 552 -15.12 31.03 -25.64
N GLN A 553 -14.12 31.77 -25.18
CA GLN A 553 -12.83 31.93 -25.87
C GLN A 553 -11.70 31.10 -25.23
N VAL A 554 -11.98 30.40 -24.13
CA VAL A 554 -11.07 29.43 -23.51
C VAL A 554 -11.46 27.99 -23.83
N ALA A 555 -10.53 27.07 -23.63
CA ALA A 555 -10.73 25.67 -23.90
C ALA A 555 -11.59 25.02 -22.80
N MET A 556 -12.75 24.49 -23.19
CA MET A 556 -13.62 23.74 -22.28
C MET A 556 -13.21 22.27 -22.29
N LYS A 557 -13.36 21.62 -21.13
CA LYS A 557 -12.96 20.23 -20.94
C LYS A 557 -13.98 19.27 -21.56
N PHE A 558 -13.51 18.30 -22.32
CA PHE A 558 -14.29 17.18 -22.85
C PHE A 558 -13.68 15.86 -22.36
N PHE A 559 -14.53 14.87 -22.10
CA PHE A 559 -14.13 13.49 -21.88
C PHE A 559 -14.25 12.72 -23.20
N ASP A 560 -13.17 12.07 -23.64
CA ASP A 560 -13.16 11.22 -24.83
C ASP A 560 -13.32 9.75 -24.42
N ALA A 561 -14.49 9.18 -24.73
CA ALA A 561 -14.83 7.82 -24.30
C ALA A 561 -14.12 6.70 -25.10
N ASP A 562 -13.37 7.00 -26.15
CA ASP A 562 -12.50 6.02 -26.83
C ASP A 562 -11.05 6.06 -26.32
N ALA A 563 -10.58 7.22 -25.84
CA ALA A 563 -9.27 7.34 -25.19
C ALA A 563 -9.32 7.01 -23.68
N GLY A 564 -10.45 7.31 -23.01
CA GLY A 564 -10.54 7.32 -21.54
C GLY A 564 -9.91 8.55 -20.89
N GLU A 565 -9.60 9.58 -21.68
CA GLU A 565 -8.83 10.76 -21.29
C GLU A 565 -9.65 12.05 -21.42
N TYR A 566 -9.12 13.13 -20.85
CA TYR A 566 -9.67 14.48 -21.00
C TYR A 566 -8.95 15.27 -22.10
N GLN A 567 -9.70 16.04 -22.87
CA GLN A 567 -9.20 16.94 -23.91
C GLN A 567 -9.82 18.33 -23.75
N ASP A 568 -9.00 19.37 -23.83
CA ASP A 568 -9.46 20.77 -23.74
C ASP A 568 -9.66 21.32 -25.17
N ASN A 569 -10.91 21.66 -25.53
CA ASN A 569 -11.29 22.07 -26.90
C ASN A 569 -11.91 23.48 -26.96
N LEU A 570 -11.60 24.19 -28.05
CA LEU A 570 -11.78 25.65 -28.21
C LEU A 570 -12.90 26.11 -29.16
N THR A 571 -13.60 25.20 -29.85
CA THR A 571 -14.51 25.59 -30.95
C THR A 571 -15.96 25.13 -30.76
N GLN A 572 -16.88 25.90 -31.36
CA GLN A 572 -18.31 25.59 -31.43
C GLN A 572 -18.61 24.20 -32.03
N GLU A 573 -17.70 23.66 -32.84
CA GLU A 573 -17.85 22.36 -33.51
C GLU A 573 -17.93 21.20 -32.51
N TYR A 574 -17.01 21.17 -31.52
CA TYR A 574 -17.02 20.17 -30.44
C TYR A 574 -18.21 20.33 -29.50
N PHE A 575 -18.65 21.57 -29.27
CA PHE A 575 -19.88 21.87 -28.51
C PHE A 575 -21.16 21.32 -29.17
N GLN A 576 -21.17 21.10 -30.49
CA GLN A 576 -22.35 20.65 -31.25
C GLN A 576 -22.29 19.18 -31.69
N ASP A 577 -21.30 18.40 -31.24
CA ASP A 577 -21.20 16.97 -31.58
C ASP A 577 -22.31 16.15 -30.90
N LEU A 578 -23.47 16.02 -31.54
CA LEU A 578 -24.58 15.19 -31.04
C LEU A 578 -24.45 13.68 -31.35
N TYR A 579 -23.42 13.24 -32.10
CA TYR A 579 -23.35 11.86 -32.63
C TYR A 579 -22.00 11.13 -32.52
N GLY A 580 -20.90 11.82 -32.22
CA GLY A 580 -19.61 11.24 -31.86
C GLY A 580 -19.50 10.90 -30.38
N LYS A 581 -18.27 10.77 -29.87
CA LYS A 581 -17.97 10.17 -28.54
C LYS A 581 -17.28 11.10 -27.53
N GLN A 582 -17.11 12.38 -27.86
CA GLN A 582 -16.53 13.37 -26.95
C GLN A 582 -17.65 14.11 -26.22
N TYR A 583 -17.66 14.05 -24.89
CA TYR A 583 -18.72 14.62 -24.05
C TYR A 583 -18.20 15.85 -23.32
N LEU A 584 -18.95 16.96 -23.36
CA LEU A 584 -18.62 18.16 -22.60
C LEU A 584 -18.61 17.83 -21.11
N ASN A 585 -17.45 17.92 -20.47
CA ASN A 585 -17.27 17.48 -19.08
C ASN A 585 -17.66 18.60 -18.12
N LEU A 586 -18.80 18.43 -17.45
CA LEU A 586 -19.32 19.36 -16.47
C LEU A 586 -18.84 18.98 -15.08
N ASN A 587 -18.43 19.95 -14.27
CA ASN A 587 -18.27 19.72 -12.84
C ASN A 587 -19.67 19.64 -12.19
N TYR A 588 -20.00 18.45 -11.67
CA TYR A 588 -21.31 18.12 -11.10
C TYR A 588 -21.73 19.02 -9.93
N ALA A 589 -20.80 19.65 -9.22
CA ALA A 589 -21.10 20.58 -8.15
C ALA A 589 -21.97 21.76 -8.63
N TYR A 590 -21.69 22.32 -9.81
CA TYR A 590 -22.47 23.43 -10.38
C TYR A 590 -23.85 23.01 -10.94
N ALA A 591 -24.03 21.72 -11.25
CA ALA A 591 -25.33 21.17 -11.62
C ALA A 591 -26.20 20.88 -10.39
N LEU A 592 -25.61 20.46 -9.27
CA LEU A 592 -26.31 20.13 -8.02
C LEU A 592 -26.57 21.36 -7.13
N GLN A 593 -25.58 22.22 -6.96
CA GLN A 593 -25.60 23.34 -6.02
C GLN A 593 -25.92 24.64 -6.76
N GLY A 594 -25.22 24.91 -7.85
CA GLY A 594 -25.29 26.14 -8.65
C GLY A 594 -23.96 26.89 -8.66
N LEU A 595 -23.82 27.91 -9.49
CA LEU A 595 -22.65 28.77 -9.49
C LEU A 595 -22.54 29.59 -8.19
N LYS A 596 -23.63 30.24 -7.73
CA LYS A 596 -23.66 30.89 -6.40
C LYS A 596 -23.70 29.86 -5.25
N GLY A 597 -24.06 28.61 -5.54
CA GLY A 597 -24.04 27.51 -4.59
C GLY A 597 -22.64 26.94 -4.31
N VAL A 598 -21.71 27.04 -5.27
CA VAL A 598 -20.32 26.59 -5.14
C VAL A 598 -19.38 27.76 -4.82
N HIS A 599 -19.62 28.94 -5.41
CA HIS A 599 -18.90 30.18 -5.14
C HIS A 599 -19.90 31.24 -4.63
N PRO A 600 -20.12 31.36 -3.30
CA PRO A 600 -21.08 32.30 -2.73
C PRO A 600 -20.79 33.76 -3.12
N ASP A 601 -19.51 34.10 -3.27
CA ASP A 601 -19.00 35.45 -3.54
C ASP A 601 -19.16 35.89 -5.00
N VAL A 602 -19.69 35.00 -5.87
CA VAL A 602 -19.95 35.33 -7.26
C VAL A 602 -21.24 36.14 -7.36
N ASP A 603 -21.10 37.45 -7.47
CA ASP A 603 -22.18 38.27 -7.99
C ASP A 603 -22.47 37.94 -9.47
N PHE A 604 -23.72 38.13 -9.89
CA PHE A 604 -24.15 37.99 -11.28
C PHE A 604 -24.41 39.38 -11.92
N SER A 605 -24.33 40.50 -11.20
CA SER A 605 -24.56 41.85 -11.73
C SER A 605 -23.27 42.59 -12.10
N ASP A 606 -22.15 42.32 -11.44
CA ASP A 606 -20.80 42.54 -11.99
C ASP A 606 -20.08 41.19 -12.19
N PHE A 607 -20.15 40.66 -13.42
CA PHE A 607 -19.65 39.34 -13.73
C PHE A 607 -18.93 39.29 -15.09
N THR A 608 -17.63 39.00 -15.02
CA THR A 608 -16.84 38.58 -16.19
C THR A 608 -16.85 37.05 -16.31
N SER A 609 -16.52 36.52 -17.49
CA SER A 609 -16.38 35.06 -17.68
C SER A 609 -15.28 34.40 -16.85
N LEU A 610 -14.42 35.17 -16.16
CA LEU A 610 -13.20 34.67 -15.53
C LEU A 610 -13.43 33.47 -14.59
N ILE A 611 -14.48 33.50 -13.76
CA ILE A 611 -14.78 32.38 -12.86
C ILE A 611 -15.25 31.13 -13.61
N LEU A 612 -15.94 31.30 -14.74
CA LEU A 612 -16.34 30.20 -15.62
C LEU A 612 -15.13 29.63 -16.35
N ASP A 613 -14.30 30.51 -16.89
CA ASP A 613 -13.10 30.16 -17.66
C ASP A 613 -12.08 29.41 -16.78
N GLN A 614 -11.80 29.91 -15.57
CA GLN A 614 -10.88 29.27 -14.61
C GLN A 614 -11.37 27.91 -14.12
N ASN A 615 -12.68 27.72 -13.99
CA ASN A 615 -13.29 26.45 -13.55
C ASN A 615 -13.71 25.54 -14.71
N GLN A 616 -13.38 25.91 -15.95
CA GLN A 616 -13.82 25.25 -17.20
C GLN A 616 -15.34 24.98 -17.26
N ILE A 617 -16.15 25.90 -16.69
CA ILE A 617 -17.61 25.84 -16.70
C ILE A 617 -18.09 26.32 -18.08
N PRO A 618 -18.81 25.52 -18.87
CA PRO A 618 -19.25 25.96 -20.19
C PRO A 618 -20.37 27.02 -20.11
N TYR A 619 -20.42 27.93 -21.09
CA TYR A 619 -21.42 29.00 -21.16
C TYR A 619 -21.73 29.42 -22.60
N LEU A 620 -22.75 30.26 -22.77
CA LEU A 620 -22.93 31.12 -23.95
C LEU A 620 -22.77 32.59 -23.56
N VAL A 621 -22.39 33.44 -24.51
CA VAL A 621 -22.37 34.90 -24.33
C VAL A 621 -23.53 35.50 -25.12
N LEU A 622 -24.35 36.33 -24.48
CA LEU A 622 -25.42 37.14 -25.06
C LEU A 622 -25.04 38.61 -24.93
N THR A 623 -25.48 39.49 -25.83
CA THR A 623 -25.26 40.93 -25.71
C THR A 623 -26.49 41.70 -26.24
N VAL A 624 -26.95 42.73 -25.52
CA VAL A 624 -28.24 43.43 -25.72
C VAL A 624 -28.09 44.97 -25.72
N SER A 625 -29.05 45.70 -26.31
CA SER A 625 -29.03 47.19 -26.39
C SER A 625 -30.36 47.81 -26.84
N ASP A 626 -30.61 49.10 -26.56
CA ASP A 626 -31.80 49.86 -26.99
C ASP A 626 -31.50 51.34 -27.32
N SER A 627 -31.12 51.64 -28.57
CA SER A 627 -30.39 52.88 -28.91
C SER A 627 -30.97 53.75 -30.04
N THR A 628 -32.25 53.59 -30.44
CA THR A 628 -32.79 54.26 -31.64
C THR A 628 -34.05 55.13 -31.44
N GLY A 629 -33.92 56.34 -30.89
CA GLY A 629 -34.94 57.39 -31.10
C GLY A 629 -34.89 58.67 -30.27
N GLY A 630 -34.84 59.82 -30.95
CA GLY A 630 -35.55 61.04 -30.50
C GLY A 630 -34.78 62.04 -29.62
N SER A 631 -34.25 61.62 -28.47
CA SER A 631 -33.41 62.47 -27.60
C SER A 631 -32.49 61.63 -26.70
N GLU A 632 -31.58 62.27 -25.97
CA GLU A 632 -30.72 61.61 -24.97
C GLU A 632 -31.48 61.37 -23.64
N LEU A 633 -32.37 62.28 -23.24
CA LEU A 633 -33.13 62.24 -21.98
C LEU A 633 -34.34 61.26 -21.99
N THR A 634 -34.40 60.31 -22.92
CA THR A 634 -35.58 59.45 -23.17
C THR A 634 -35.24 58.06 -23.72
N ARG A 635 -34.44 57.25 -23.01
CA ARG A 635 -34.10 55.86 -23.42
C ARG A 635 -34.00 54.90 -22.24
N THR A 636 -34.16 53.61 -22.50
CA THR A 636 -33.85 52.55 -21.54
C THR A 636 -32.37 52.20 -21.63
N SER A 637 -31.69 52.22 -20.49
CA SER A 637 -30.29 51.83 -20.35
C SER A 637 -30.18 50.30 -20.41
N ALA A 638 -29.12 49.76 -21.02
CA ALA A 638 -29.13 48.37 -21.49
C ALA A 638 -29.09 47.30 -20.37
N GLU A 639 -28.71 47.67 -19.14
CA GLU A 639 -28.75 46.85 -17.92
C GLU A 639 -30.18 46.62 -17.42
N ASP A 640 -31.10 47.52 -17.75
CA ASP A 640 -32.50 47.39 -17.38
C ASP A 640 -33.31 46.48 -18.32
N LEU A 641 -32.64 45.92 -19.34
CA LEU A 641 -33.31 45.13 -20.35
C LEU A 641 -33.60 43.72 -19.83
N VAL A 642 -34.87 43.31 -19.76
CA VAL A 642 -35.26 42.03 -19.15
C VAL A 642 -35.03 40.83 -20.09
N VAL A 643 -33.88 40.18 -19.95
CA VAL A 643 -33.46 38.95 -20.62
C VAL A 643 -34.13 37.70 -20.02
N THR A 644 -34.45 36.75 -20.90
CA THR A 644 -35.07 35.46 -20.61
C THR A 644 -34.31 34.33 -21.31
N VAL A 645 -34.01 33.25 -20.56
CA VAL A 645 -33.35 32.03 -21.05
C VAL A 645 -34.26 30.83 -20.80
N THR A 646 -34.23 29.82 -21.67
CA THR A 646 -34.99 28.56 -21.54
C THR A 646 -34.10 27.38 -21.92
N TYR A 647 -34.09 26.34 -21.10
CA TYR A 647 -33.32 25.10 -21.27
C TYR A 647 -34.25 23.91 -21.48
N GLU A 648 -33.90 23.00 -22.38
CA GLU A 648 -34.68 21.81 -22.75
C GLU A 648 -33.71 20.61 -22.90
N ALA A 649 -34.03 19.42 -22.35
CA ALA A 649 -33.21 18.21 -22.54
C ALA A 649 -34.03 16.91 -22.55
N GLY A 650 -33.57 15.91 -23.31
CA GLY A 650 -34.16 14.57 -23.43
C GLY A 650 -33.25 13.61 -24.20
N ASN A 651 -33.64 12.35 -24.38
CA ASN A 651 -32.83 11.37 -25.12
C ASN A 651 -32.63 11.77 -26.59
N ILE A 652 -31.50 11.39 -27.20
CA ILE A 652 -31.22 11.68 -28.62
C ILE A 652 -32.32 11.08 -29.52
N GLY A 653 -33.10 11.96 -30.16
CA GLY A 653 -34.21 11.61 -31.06
C GLY A 653 -35.61 11.63 -30.44
N GLU A 654 -35.74 11.86 -29.12
CA GLU A 654 -37.02 11.97 -28.42
C GLU A 654 -37.41 13.44 -28.15
N GLN A 655 -38.57 13.67 -27.52
CA GLN A 655 -38.93 15.00 -27.03
C GLN A 655 -38.27 15.30 -25.68
N ALA A 656 -37.97 16.57 -25.42
CA ALA A 656 -37.41 17.01 -24.15
C ALA A 656 -38.37 16.71 -22.97
N THR A 657 -37.83 16.08 -21.93
CA THR A 657 -38.53 15.73 -20.68
C THR A 657 -38.14 16.64 -19.52
N ILE A 658 -36.96 17.28 -19.61
CA ILE A 658 -36.49 18.33 -18.70
C ILE A 658 -36.69 19.67 -19.41
N ILE A 659 -37.38 20.62 -18.78
CA ILE A 659 -37.57 21.99 -19.29
C ILE A 659 -37.45 22.98 -18.12
N HIS A 660 -36.64 24.03 -18.28
CA HIS A 660 -36.47 25.10 -17.30
C HIS A 660 -36.44 26.49 -17.96
N LYS A 661 -36.73 27.55 -17.20
CA LYS A 661 -36.77 28.93 -17.70
C LYS A 661 -36.33 29.94 -16.63
N GLN A 662 -35.33 30.74 -16.96
CA GLN A 662 -34.73 31.77 -16.11
C GLN A 662 -34.92 33.18 -16.70
N VAL A 663 -34.90 34.21 -15.86
CA VAL A 663 -35.04 35.64 -16.24
C VAL A 663 -34.10 36.48 -15.37
N ASN A 664 -33.44 37.49 -15.92
CA ASN A 664 -32.49 38.40 -15.23
C ASN A 664 -33.15 39.42 -14.27
N LEU A 665 -34.15 38.99 -13.50
CA LEU A 665 -34.78 39.86 -12.49
C LEU A 665 -33.94 39.88 -11.21
N GLY A 666 -33.00 40.83 -11.17
CA GLY A 666 -31.84 40.81 -10.29
C GLY A 666 -30.72 39.92 -10.86
N ASP A 667 -29.67 39.73 -10.08
CA ASP A 667 -28.48 38.89 -10.30
C ASP A 667 -28.81 37.39 -10.41
N LYS A 668 -29.56 37.06 -11.47
CA LYS A 668 -30.12 35.75 -11.82
C LYS A 668 -29.62 35.17 -13.13
N ILE A 669 -29.03 36.02 -13.96
CA ILE A 669 -28.21 35.64 -15.12
C ILE A 669 -26.95 36.50 -15.01
N PRO A 670 -25.75 35.91 -14.98
CA PRO A 670 -24.51 36.68 -14.87
C PRO A 670 -24.33 37.69 -16.03
N HIS A 671 -23.82 38.90 -15.78
CA HIS A 671 -23.56 39.91 -16.81
C HIS A 671 -22.45 40.93 -16.49
N GLU A 672 -21.90 41.51 -17.55
CA GLU A 672 -21.05 42.71 -17.54
C GLU A 672 -21.70 43.84 -18.38
N ILE A 673 -21.31 45.07 -18.09
CA ILE A 673 -21.85 46.32 -18.66
C ILE A 673 -20.83 46.91 -19.66
N LEU A 674 -21.23 47.21 -20.91
CA LEU A 674 -20.29 47.62 -21.97
C LEU A 674 -20.89 48.51 -23.07
N PRO A 675 -20.31 49.68 -23.40
CA PRO A 675 -19.21 50.35 -22.70
C PRO A 675 -19.67 50.85 -21.32
N ASP A 676 -18.77 51.52 -20.62
CA ASP A 676 -19.10 52.33 -19.45
C ASP A 676 -20.35 53.21 -19.70
N PRO A 677 -21.13 53.53 -18.66
CA PRO A 677 -22.18 54.54 -18.76
C PRO A 677 -21.64 55.82 -19.39
N ASP A 678 -22.40 56.44 -20.28
CA ASP A 678 -22.02 57.73 -20.85
C ASP A 678 -22.04 58.85 -19.78
N ALA A 679 -21.73 60.08 -20.18
CA ALA A 679 -21.57 61.20 -19.25
C ALA A 679 -22.84 61.54 -18.42
N ASP A 680 -24.01 61.03 -18.81
CA ASP A 680 -25.28 61.19 -18.10
C ASP A 680 -25.75 59.87 -17.41
N GLY A 681 -24.91 58.83 -17.42
CA GLY A 681 -25.15 57.54 -16.77
C GLY A 681 -25.90 56.51 -17.63
N TYR A 682 -25.96 56.68 -18.95
CA TYR A 682 -26.67 55.76 -19.84
C TYR A 682 -25.73 54.72 -20.49
N ILE A 683 -26.02 53.46 -20.25
CA ILE A 683 -25.31 52.29 -20.79
C ILE A 683 -25.95 51.90 -22.12
N ASN A 684 -25.17 51.97 -23.19
CA ASN A 684 -25.64 51.64 -24.53
C ASN A 684 -25.82 50.13 -24.77
N GLN A 685 -25.11 49.26 -24.02
CA GLN A 685 -25.12 47.82 -24.23
C GLN A 685 -24.71 47.01 -22.97
N VAL A 686 -25.24 45.79 -22.83
CA VAL A 686 -24.92 44.85 -21.73
C VAL A 686 -24.71 43.44 -22.25
N ARG A 687 -23.80 42.68 -21.64
CA ARG A 687 -23.41 41.33 -22.05
C ARG A 687 -23.71 40.33 -20.93
N TYR A 688 -24.65 39.41 -21.19
CA TYR A 688 -24.99 38.32 -20.27
C TYR A 688 -24.16 37.07 -20.59
N PHE A 689 -23.59 36.47 -19.56
CA PHE A 689 -22.99 35.14 -19.60
C PHE A 689 -24.03 34.13 -19.12
N ILE A 690 -24.18 33.04 -19.86
CA ILE A 690 -25.25 32.04 -19.67
C ILE A 690 -24.58 30.70 -19.36
N PRO A 691 -24.13 30.49 -18.10
CA PRO A 691 -23.39 29.30 -17.71
C PRO A 691 -24.26 28.04 -17.60
N PHE A 692 -23.64 26.89 -17.82
CA PHE A 692 -24.30 25.59 -17.87
C PHE A 692 -24.41 25.02 -16.45
N VAL A 693 -25.27 25.67 -15.65
CA VAL A 693 -25.38 25.51 -14.19
C VAL A 693 -26.83 25.54 -13.73
N LYS A 694 -27.08 25.12 -12.48
CA LYS A 694 -28.42 24.96 -11.89
C LYS A 694 -29.29 26.22 -11.91
N GLU A 695 -28.73 27.42 -11.75
CA GLU A 695 -29.48 28.69 -11.80
C GLU A 695 -30.07 28.97 -13.20
N ILE A 696 -29.46 28.44 -14.25
CA ILE A 696 -29.86 28.66 -15.64
C ILE A 696 -30.66 27.47 -16.19
N PHE A 697 -30.35 26.25 -15.76
CA PHE A 697 -30.90 24.99 -16.29
C PHE A 697 -31.85 24.24 -15.33
N GLY A 698 -31.95 24.67 -14.07
CA GLY A 698 -32.85 24.10 -13.06
C GLY A 698 -32.29 22.87 -12.31
N SER A 699 -33.00 22.46 -11.25
CA SER A 699 -32.60 21.36 -10.35
C SER A 699 -32.51 19.98 -11.02
N ASP A 700 -33.21 19.80 -12.13
CA ASP A 700 -33.31 18.52 -12.84
C ASP A 700 -32.08 18.24 -13.74
N PHE A 701 -31.19 19.22 -13.89
CA PHE A 701 -29.99 19.13 -14.72
C PHE A 701 -29.01 18.02 -14.29
N THR A 702 -28.97 17.67 -12.99
CA THR A 702 -28.18 16.54 -12.47
C THR A 702 -28.60 15.17 -13.01
N ARG A 703 -29.78 15.06 -13.65
CA ARG A 703 -30.27 13.80 -14.24
C ARG A 703 -29.77 13.55 -15.66
N VAL A 704 -29.03 14.48 -16.25
CA VAL A 704 -28.43 14.35 -17.57
C VAL A 704 -27.27 13.35 -17.53
N ASN A 705 -27.17 12.54 -18.58
CA ASN A 705 -26.05 11.64 -18.83
C ASN A 705 -25.70 11.63 -20.34
N GLU A 706 -24.76 10.78 -20.74
CA GLU A 706 -24.18 10.66 -22.08
C GLU A 706 -25.21 10.34 -23.19
N GLN A 707 -26.44 9.95 -22.84
CA GLN A 707 -27.50 9.58 -23.79
C GLN A 707 -28.45 10.76 -24.14
N HIS A 708 -28.27 11.92 -23.50
CA HIS A 708 -29.14 13.08 -23.65
C HIS A 708 -28.63 14.09 -24.69
N ALA A 709 -29.57 14.67 -25.44
CA ALA A 709 -29.38 15.90 -26.20
C ALA A 709 -30.01 17.08 -25.43
N GLN A 710 -29.30 18.21 -25.41
CA GLN A 710 -29.63 19.41 -24.62
C GLN A 710 -29.81 20.62 -25.55
N THR A 711 -30.63 21.61 -25.17
CA THR A 711 -31.03 22.75 -26.01
C THR A 711 -31.25 24.02 -25.18
N ILE A 712 -30.90 25.19 -25.71
CA ILE A 712 -31.03 26.51 -25.06
C ILE A 712 -31.78 27.49 -25.99
N THR A 713 -32.63 28.39 -25.46
CA THR A 713 -33.41 29.43 -26.18
C THR A 713 -33.42 30.79 -25.43
N ILE A 714 -33.30 31.96 -26.10
CA ILE A 714 -33.01 33.28 -25.44
C ILE A 714 -33.77 34.49 -26.05
N VAL A 715 -34.30 35.43 -25.24
CA VAL A 715 -35.13 36.65 -25.61
C VAL A 715 -34.93 37.86 -24.62
N THR A 716 -35.29 39.11 -24.96
CA THR A 716 -35.06 40.38 -24.19
C THR A 716 -36.26 41.39 -24.18
N LYS A 717 -36.31 42.36 -23.24
CA LYS A 717 -37.35 43.43 -23.04
C LYS A 717 -36.78 44.76 -22.45
N ASP A 718 -37.51 45.88 -22.29
CA ASP A 718 -37.06 47.19 -21.68
C ASP A 718 -37.90 47.79 -20.49
N ARG A 719 -37.47 48.95 -19.90
CA ARG A 719 -38.09 49.65 -18.73
C ARG A 719 -39.50 50.19 -19.04
N SER A 720 -39.77 50.61 -20.28
CA SER A 720 -41.08 51.14 -20.71
C SER A 720 -42.04 50.05 -21.19
N GLY A 721 -41.54 48.97 -21.81
CA GLY A 721 -42.24 47.68 -21.89
C GLY A 721 -42.12 46.80 -23.14
N ASN A 722 -41.23 47.05 -24.10
CA ASN A 722 -41.18 46.42 -25.44
C ASN A 722 -40.15 45.25 -25.53
N THR A 723 -40.10 44.44 -26.62
CA THR A 723 -39.40 43.11 -26.67
C THR A 723 -38.64 42.76 -27.97
N SER A 724 -37.65 41.85 -27.91
CA SER A 724 -36.76 41.38 -28.99
C SER A 724 -37.14 40.04 -29.70
N VAL A 725 -36.20 39.44 -30.48
CA VAL A 725 -36.37 38.23 -31.33
C VAL A 725 -35.55 37.03 -30.79
N PRO A 726 -36.07 35.76 -30.80
CA PRO A 726 -35.39 34.62 -30.16
C PRO A 726 -34.21 33.97 -30.90
N TYR A 727 -33.29 33.35 -30.15
CA TYR A 727 -32.17 32.49 -30.62
C TYR A 727 -32.25 31.04 -30.07
N LYS A 728 -31.58 30.05 -30.68
CA LYS A 728 -31.48 28.64 -30.21
C LYS A 728 -30.09 27.98 -30.40
N PHE A 729 -29.71 27.03 -29.52
CA PHE A 729 -28.45 26.25 -29.54
C PHE A 729 -28.63 24.81 -28.98
N GLN A 730 -27.76 23.82 -29.30
CA GLN A 730 -27.82 22.42 -28.83
C GLN A 730 -26.44 21.76 -28.53
N PHE A 731 -26.37 20.81 -27.59
CA PHE A 731 -25.14 20.10 -27.14
C PHE A 731 -25.40 18.75 -26.40
N LYS A 732 -24.35 18.06 -25.93
CA LYS A 732 -24.36 16.87 -25.03
C LYS A 732 -23.27 16.96 -23.94
N SER A 733 -23.39 16.24 -22.81
CA SER A 733 -22.44 16.35 -21.67
C SER A 733 -22.24 15.09 -20.80
N THR A 734 -21.19 15.06 -19.97
CA THR A 734 -20.91 14.08 -18.89
C THR A 734 -20.54 14.79 -17.57
N PHE A 735 -20.42 14.02 -16.48
CA PHE A 735 -20.03 14.47 -15.13
C PHE A 735 -18.83 13.71 -14.50
N ASN A 736 -18.30 12.65 -15.16
CA ASN A 736 -17.19 11.78 -14.73
C ASN A 736 -17.01 11.63 -13.20
N LEU A 737 -17.94 10.94 -12.54
CA LEU A 737 -17.90 10.66 -11.10
C LEU A 737 -17.15 9.34 -10.80
N PRO A 738 -16.36 9.25 -9.71
CA PRO A 738 -15.64 8.03 -9.34
C PRO A 738 -16.58 6.85 -9.05
N THR A 739 -16.14 5.67 -9.45
CA THR A 739 -16.93 4.44 -9.37
C THR A 739 -16.63 3.62 -8.11
N ILE A 740 -17.69 3.04 -7.55
CA ILE A 740 -17.68 2.02 -6.51
C ILE A 740 -18.24 0.74 -7.16
N LYS A 741 -17.37 -0.21 -7.49
CA LYS A 741 -17.78 -1.59 -7.81
C LYS A 741 -17.99 -2.32 -6.49
N VAL A 742 -19.15 -2.93 -6.28
CA VAL A 742 -19.39 -3.84 -5.16
C VAL A 742 -19.39 -5.27 -5.69
N THR A 743 -18.64 -6.17 -5.05
CA THR A 743 -18.46 -7.56 -5.49
C THR A 743 -18.73 -8.53 -4.33
N ALA A 744 -19.64 -9.48 -4.53
CA ALA A 744 -20.16 -10.36 -3.48
C ALA A 744 -20.79 -11.64 -4.07
N PRO A 745 -20.90 -12.74 -3.31
CA PRO A 745 -21.51 -14.00 -3.80
C PRO A 745 -23.05 -13.98 -3.83
N TYR A 746 -23.68 -12.86 -3.47
CA TYR A 746 -25.12 -12.76 -3.22
C TYR A 746 -25.86 -12.17 -4.44
N ILE A 747 -26.18 -13.03 -5.41
CA ILE A 747 -26.88 -12.65 -6.64
C ILE A 747 -28.27 -12.09 -6.31
N ASN A 748 -28.67 -10.99 -6.95
CA ASN A 748 -29.91 -10.22 -6.70
C ASN A 748 -30.02 -9.51 -5.33
N ALA A 749 -28.96 -9.46 -4.51
CA ALA A 749 -28.95 -8.57 -3.35
C ALA A 749 -28.80 -7.09 -3.76
N SER A 750 -29.30 -6.17 -2.94
CA SER A 750 -29.12 -4.73 -3.07
C SER A 750 -27.87 -4.29 -2.29
N ALA A 751 -26.86 -3.78 -3.00
CA ALA A 751 -25.77 -3.04 -2.40
C ALA A 751 -26.18 -1.58 -2.25
N ASN A 752 -26.28 -1.12 -1.00
CA ASN A 752 -26.65 0.25 -0.65
C ASN A 752 -25.38 1.00 -0.25
N VAL A 753 -25.04 2.05 -0.99
CA VAL A 753 -23.89 2.92 -0.72
C VAL A 753 -24.36 4.11 0.09
N GLU A 754 -23.71 4.35 1.22
CA GLU A 754 -24.01 5.41 2.18
C GLU A 754 -22.75 6.24 2.46
N ARG A 755 -22.90 7.52 2.79
CA ARG A 755 -21.82 8.40 3.26
C ARG A 755 -22.05 8.84 4.69
N LEU A 756 -20.99 9.21 5.41
CA LEU A 756 -21.10 9.79 6.74
C LEU A 756 -21.46 11.29 6.65
N LEU A 757 -22.66 11.65 7.13
CA LEU A 757 -23.11 13.03 7.26
C LEU A 757 -22.51 13.67 8.52
N GLY A 758 -22.28 14.99 8.49
CA GLY A 758 -21.81 15.77 9.65
C GLY A 758 -22.72 15.79 10.89
N SER A 759 -23.84 15.06 10.86
CA SER A 759 -24.71 14.75 12.02
C SER A 759 -24.35 13.43 12.71
N GLY A 760 -23.23 12.80 12.35
CA GLY A 760 -22.78 11.51 12.88
C GLY A 760 -23.63 10.31 12.39
N LYS A 761 -24.33 10.47 11.26
CA LYS A 761 -25.27 9.49 10.70
C LYS A 761 -24.92 9.13 9.27
N TRP A 762 -25.18 7.88 8.91
CA TRP A 762 -25.09 7.39 7.55
C TRP A 762 -26.29 7.89 6.71
N GLY A 763 -26.02 8.35 5.49
CA GLY A 763 -27.02 8.82 4.54
C GLY A 763 -26.81 8.19 3.17
N LEU A 764 -27.88 7.68 2.56
CA LEU A 764 -27.83 6.97 1.29
C LEU A 764 -27.33 7.87 0.14
N VAL A 765 -26.32 7.38 -0.59
CA VAL A 765 -25.82 7.93 -1.86
C VAL A 765 -26.55 7.28 -3.03
N GLY A 766 -26.75 5.96 -2.99
CA GLY A 766 -27.49 5.21 -4.00
C GLY A 766 -27.50 3.71 -3.71
N SER A 767 -28.27 2.94 -4.50
CA SER A 767 -28.34 1.48 -4.39
C SER A 767 -28.28 0.81 -5.76
N CYS A 768 -27.61 -0.34 -5.86
CA CYS A 768 -27.57 -1.16 -7.07
C CYS A 768 -27.85 -2.64 -6.75
N THR A 769 -28.43 -3.37 -7.70
CA THR A 769 -28.67 -4.81 -7.58
C THR A 769 -27.48 -5.58 -8.12
N LEU A 770 -26.90 -6.45 -7.30
CA LEU A 770 -25.78 -7.33 -7.66
C LEU A 770 -26.21 -8.35 -8.71
N LEU A 771 -25.59 -8.31 -9.89
CA LEU A 771 -25.84 -9.22 -11.00
C LEU A 771 -24.70 -10.22 -11.16
N ALA A 772 -25.01 -11.48 -11.45
CA ALA A 772 -24.00 -12.53 -11.59
C ALA A 772 -22.97 -12.18 -12.69
N GLU A 773 -21.68 -12.31 -12.38
CA GLU A 773 -20.59 -12.09 -13.33
C GLU A 773 -20.53 -13.22 -14.38
N SER A 774 -19.98 -12.93 -15.56
CA SER A 774 -19.85 -13.93 -16.63
C SER A 774 -18.65 -14.83 -16.39
N SER A 775 -18.81 -16.14 -16.64
CA SER A 775 -17.66 -17.05 -16.68
C SER A 775 -16.76 -16.73 -17.87
N ASN A 776 -15.45 -16.85 -17.66
CA ASN A 776 -14.41 -16.83 -18.68
C ASN A 776 -14.14 -18.24 -19.25
N SER A 777 -14.50 -19.30 -18.52
CA SER A 777 -14.31 -20.70 -18.94
C SER A 777 -15.51 -21.29 -19.71
N SER A 778 -16.71 -20.73 -19.50
CA SER A 778 -17.98 -21.29 -19.97
C SER A 778 -18.95 -20.22 -20.48
N SER A 779 -20.04 -20.64 -21.12
CA SER A 779 -21.15 -19.75 -21.51
C SER A 779 -22.15 -19.48 -20.38
N GLU A 780 -21.87 -19.91 -19.15
CA GLU A 780 -22.75 -19.74 -18.00
C GLU A 780 -22.36 -18.52 -17.15
N LYS A 781 -23.19 -18.21 -16.15
CA LYS A 781 -22.92 -17.18 -15.15
C LYS A 781 -22.22 -17.81 -13.94
N LEU A 782 -21.28 -17.08 -13.34
CA LEU A 782 -20.63 -17.50 -12.11
C LEU A 782 -21.67 -17.65 -10.99
N LYS A 783 -21.51 -18.72 -10.20
CA LYS A 783 -22.41 -19.08 -9.09
C LYS A 783 -22.09 -18.30 -7.81
N ASP A 784 -20.86 -17.82 -7.73
CA ASP A 784 -20.15 -17.36 -6.54
C ASP A 784 -19.62 -15.92 -6.67
N ALA A 785 -19.80 -15.28 -7.82
CA ALA A 785 -19.43 -13.88 -8.06
C ALA A 785 -20.60 -13.10 -8.69
N ALA A 786 -21.03 -12.04 -8.02
CA ALA A 786 -21.96 -11.05 -8.52
C ALA A 786 -21.43 -9.65 -8.23
N SER A 787 -21.69 -8.70 -9.12
CA SER A 787 -21.29 -7.32 -8.92
C SER A 787 -22.30 -6.31 -9.45
N CYS A 788 -22.17 -5.08 -8.96
CA CYS A 788 -22.80 -3.89 -9.53
C CYS A 788 -21.95 -2.65 -9.22
N THR A 789 -22.13 -1.62 -10.04
CA THR A 789 -21.33 -0.39 -9.96
C THR A 789 -22.23 0.81 -9.70
N LEU A 790 -21.81 1.67 -8.79
CA LEU A 790 -22.43 2.97 -8.53
C LEU A 790 -21.39 4.08 -8.68
N ASN A 791 -21.85 5.27 -9.05
CA ASN A 791 -21.02 6.47 -9.09
C ASN A 791 -21.22 7.25 -7.80
N SER A 792 -20.14 7.73 -7.18
CA SER A 792 -20.23 8.64 -6.02
C SER A 792 -19.83 10.06 -6.39
N GLN A 793 -20.68 11.02 -6.01
CA GLN A 793 -20.42 12.45 -6.07
C GLN A 793 -19.60 13.00 -4.88
N PHE A 794 -19.17 12.13 -3.95
CA PHE A 794 -18.56 12.50 -2.66
C PHE A 794 -17.08 12.09 -2.56
N ALA A 795 -16.27 12.48 -3.56
CA ALA A 795 -14.85 12.13 -3.62
C ALA A 795 -14.09 12.61 -2.37
N GLY A 796 -13.32 11.70 -1.75
CA GLY A 796 -12.55 11.95 -0.51
C GLY A 796 -13.30 11.63 0.79
N GLU A 797 -14.61 11.36 0.76
CA GLU A 797 -15.38 11.01 1.95
C GLU A 797 -15.34 9.51 2.29
N ILE A 798 -15.52 9.16 3.56
CA ILE A 798 -15.76 7.77 3.96
C ILE A 798 -17.16 7.31 3.52
N HIS A 799 -17.18 6.15 2.87
CA HIS A 799 -18.35 5.45 2.40
C HIS A 799 -18.54 4.14 3.15
N ARG A 800 -19.79 3.74 3.28
CA ARG A 800 -20.23 2.43 3.73
C ARG A 800 -21.01 1.76 2.61
N VAL A 801 -20.69 0.50 2.33
CA VAL A 801 -21.58 -0.39 1.57
C VAL A 801 -22.30 -1.28 2.56
N THR A 802 -23.63 -1.39 2.46
CA THR A 802 -24.46 -2.30 3.27
C THR A 802 -25.28 -3.20 2.34
N LEU A 803 -25.14 -4.52 2.43
CA LEU A 803 -25.96 -5.45 1.64
C LEU A 803 -27.30 -5.75 2.30
N THR A 804 -28.39 -5.63 1.54
CA THR A 804 -29.75 -6.03 1.97
C THR A 804 -30.49 -6.74 0.83
N GLY A 805 -31.48 -7.59 1.15
CA GLY A 805 -32.27 -8.27 0.12
C GLY A 805 -33.17 -9.36 0.71
N PRO A 806 -34.49 -9.34 0.45
CA PRO A 806 -35.43 -10.31 1.05
C PRO A 806 -35.41 -11.70 0.39
N ALA A 807 -34.70 -11.86 -0.73
CA ALA A 807 -34.60 -13.11 -1.50
C ALA A 807 -33.35 -13.13 -2.39
N ALA A 808 -32.18 -12.84 -1.81
CA ALA A 808 -30.91 -12.99 -2.52
C ALA A 808 -30.62 -14.48 -2.79
N LEU A 809 -29.89 -14.77 -3.86
CA LEU A 809 -29.51 -16.13 -4.24
C LEU A 809 -28.03 -16.36 -3.89
N PHE A 810 -27.76 -17.45 -3.19
CA PHE A 810 -26.42 -17.78 -2.69
C PHE A 810 -26.17 -19.27 -2.87
N TYR A 811 -25.02 -19.63 -3.45
CA TYR A 811 -24.63 -21.03 -3.66
C TYR A 811 -23.84 -21.63 -2.49
N ASN A 812 -23.50 -20.85 -1.45
CA ASN A 812 -22.73 -21.33 -0.30
C ASN A 812 -21.38 -21.95 -0.73
N TRP A 813 -20.64 -21.12 -1.48
CA TRP A 813 -19.28 -21.33 -1.98
C TRP A 813 -19.10 -22.59 -2.86
N SER A 814 -18.49 -23.67 -2.38
CA SER A 814 -18.26 -24.90 -3.16
C SER A 814 -19.53 -25.73 -3.42
N LYS A 815 -20.68 -25.37 -2.84
CA LYS A 815 -21.91 -26.17 -2.93
C LYS A 815 -22.67 -25.91 -4.23
N GLU A 816 -23.14 -27.01 -4.83
CA GLU A 816 -23.94 -26.98 -6.06
C GLU A 816 -25.41 -26.55 -5.84
N GLU A 817 -25.92 -26.65 -4.61
CA GLU A 817 -27.31 -26.32 -4.28
C GLU A 817 -27.50 -24.84 -3.99
N ARG A 818 -28.19 -24.13 -4.90
CA ARG A 818 -28.56 -22.72 -4.73
C ARG A 818 -29.62 -22.52 -3.66
N GLN A 819 -29.27 -21.77 -2.61
CA GLN A 819 -30.16 -21.35 -1.54
C GLN A 819 -30.71 -19.94 -1.81
N THR A 820 -31.87 -19.63 -1.20
CA THR A 820 -32.41 -18.26 -1.14
C THR A 820 -32.23 -17.75 0.28
N VAL A 821 -31.61 -16.58 0.43
CA VAL A 821 -31.21 -16.00 1.73
C VAL A 821 -31.77 -14.59 1.92
N THR A 822 -32.08 -14.26 3.17
CA THR A 822 -32.56 -12.93 3.56
C THR A 822 -31.39 -12.14 4.15
N LEU A 823 -30.99 -11.06 3.50
CA LEU A 823 -29.94 -10.16 3.96
C LEU A 823 -30.56 -8.89 4.57
N THR A 824 -30.11 -8.53 5.76
CA THR A 824 -30.55 -7.37 6.54
C THR A 824 -29.34 -6.64 7.12
N GLU A 825 -29.53 -5.40 7.58
CA GLU A 825 -28.47 -4.64 8.25
C GLU A 825 -27.91 -5.35 9.49
N GLU A 826 -28.73 -6.19 10.15
CA GLU A 826 -28.33 -7.01 11.30
C GLU A 826 -27.32 -8.12 10.94
N ASN A 827 -27.12 -8.44 9.66
CA ASN A 827 -26.15 -9.46 9.24
C ASN A 827 -24.70 -8.98 9.27
N GLY A 828 -24.44 -7.67 9.46
CA GLY A 828 -23.09 -7.11 9.50
C GLY A 828 -22.35 -7.06 8.16
N LEU A 829 -22.94 -7.59 7.08
CA LEU A 829 -22.41 -7.64 5.71
C LEU A 829 -22.25 -6.23 5.13
N ARG A 830 -21.15 -5.59 5.50
CA ARG A 830 -20.78 -4.22 5.17
C ARG A 830 -19.31 -4.15 4.75
N ALA A 831 -18.95 -3.07 4.07
CA ALA A 831 -17.56 -2.66 3.85
C ALA A 831 -17.42 -1.16 4.03
N TYR A 832 -16.31 -0.73 4.64
CA TYR A 832 -15.95 0.67 4.85
C TYR A 832 -14.72 1.05 4.00
N ALA A 833 -14.79 2.19 3.31
CA ALA A 833 -13.70 2.68 2.45
C ALA A 833 -13.79 4.19 2.17
N VAL A 834 -12.66 4.81 1.83
CA VAL A 834 -12.64 6.15 1.20
C VAL A 834 -12.63 5.97 -0.32
N VAL A 835 -13.40 6.80 -1.03
CA VAL A 835 -13.63 6.71 -2.48
C VAL A 835 -13.30 8.04 -3.14
N GLY A 836 -12.61 8.05 -4.28
CA GLY A 836 -12.20 9.27 -4.98
C GLY A 836 -11.03 10.02 -4.32
N GLY A 837 -10.69 11.18 -4.86
CA GLY A 837 -9.41 11.83 -4.55
C GLY A 837 -8.24 10.90 -4.89
N GLY A 838 -7.19 10.90 -4.06
CA GLY A 838 -6.06 9.96 -4.18
C GLY A 838 -6.43 8.48 -4.02
N ASN A 839 -7.67 8.14 -3.65
CA ASN A 839 -8.15 6.74 -3.60
C ASN A 839 -8.82 6.28 -4.90
N GLY A 840 -9.08 7.17 -5.86
CA GLY A 840 -9.63 6.83 -7.18
C GLY A 840 -10.95 6.04 -7.17
N ASN A 841 -11.12 5.18 -8.18
CA ASN A 841 -12.18 4.17 -8.23
C ASN A 841 -11.91 3.04 -7.24
N ARG A 842 -12.95 2.45 -6.64
CA ARG A 842 -12.80 1.38 -5.64
C ARG A 842 -13.63 0.15 -5.99
N GLU A 843 -13.01 -1.03 -5.93
CA GLU A 843 -13.74 -2.28 -5.77
C GLU A 843 -13.84 -2.61 -4.28
N LEU A 844 -15.05 -2.93 -3.80
CA LEU A 844 -15.36 -3.26 -2.42
C LEU A 844 -16.01 -4.64 -2.34
N VAL A 845 -15.36 -5.51 -1.58
CA VAL A 845 -15.69 -6.93 -1.47
C VAL A 845 -16.51 -7.15 -0.20
N VAL A 846 -17.70 -7.74 -0.34
CA VAL A 846 -18.60 -7.98 0.80
C VAL A 846 -18.99 -9.45 0.87
N THR A 847 -18.51 -10.12 1.92
CA THR A 847 -18.67 -11.57 2.17
C THR A 847 -18.83 -11.79 3.67
N GLU A 848 -18.98 -13.05 4.08
CA GLU A 848 -18.93 -13.46 5.48
C GLU A 848 -17.69 -12.99 6.26
N LEU A 849 -16.55 -12.72 5.61
CA LEU A 849 -15.35 -12.18 6.29
C LEU A 849 -15.34 -10.65 6.43
N SER A 850 -16.22 -9.91 5.73
CA SER A 850 -16.26 -8.44 5.87
C SER A 850 -16.81 -8.00 7.24
N VAL A 851 -17.50 -8.90 7.94
CA VAL A 851 -18.05 -8.66 9.30
C VAL A 851 -16.99 -8.35 10.35
N PHE A 852 -15.75 -8.76 10.13
CA PHE A 852 -14.64 -8.42 11.01
C PHE A 852 -14.29 -6.93 10.87
N GLN A 853 -14.11 -6.42 9.64
CA GLN A 853 -13.87 -4.99 9.42
C GLN A 853 -15.04 -4.14 9.92
N SER A 854 -16.28 -4.52 9.56
CA SER A 854 -17.46 -3.76 9.97
C SER A 854 -17.71 -3.80 11.48
N GLY A 855 -17.51 -4.96 12.13
CA GLY A 855 -17.65 -5.11 13.58
C GLY A 855 -16.70 -4.22 14.38
N PHE A 856 -15.38 -4.28 14.11
CA PHE A 856 -14.41 -3.45 14.83
C PHE A 856 -14.59 -1.96 14.51
N PHE A 857 -14.94 -1.62 13.27
CA PHE A 857 -15.24 -0.24 12.89
C PHE A 857 -16.47 0.30 13.63
N ASP A 858 -17.59 -0.43 13.59
CA ASP A 858 -18.86 0.00 14.20
C ASP A 858 -18.73 0.15 15.73
N TYR A 859 -17.99 -0.75 16.40
CA TYR A 859 -17.68 -0.64 17.83
C TYR A 859 -16.90 0.63 18.18
N LEU A 860 -15.85 0.96 17.42
CA LEU A 860 -15.04 2.17 17.69
C LEU A 860 -15.79 3.44 17.28
N PHE A 861 -16.51 3.40 16.17
CA PHE A 861 -17.26 4.54 15.64
C PHE A 861 -18.39 4.95 16.57
N GLU A 862 -19.11 4.00 17.18
CA GLU A 862 -20.21 4.33 18.11
C GLU A 862 -19.72 5.05 19.39
N GLN A 863 -18.45 4.86 19.77
CA GLN A 863 -17.78 5.53 20.90
C GLN A 863 -17.09 6.85 20.54
N SER A 864 -17.11 7.25 19.26
CA SER A 864 -16.36 8.39 18.74
C SER A 864 -17.15 9.71 18.71
N ASP A 865 -16.50 10.80 18.27
CA ASP A 865 -17.16 12.07 17.91
C ASP A 865 -18.00 11.97 16.62
N LYS A 866 -17.86 10.86 15.87
CA LYS A 866 -18.55 10.54 14.61
C LYS A 866 -18.28 11.54 13.48
N SER A 867 -17.11 12.19 13.49
CA SER A 867 -16.64 13.05 12.40
C SER A 867 -16.01 12.24 11.26
N GLN A 868 -15.94 12.82 10.05
CA GLN A 868 -15.28 12.22 8.88
C GLN A 868 -13.80 11.93 9.14
N ALA A 869 -13.07 12.86 9.77
CA ALA A 869 -11.64 12.69 10.07
C ALA A 869 -11.39 11.54 11.06
N THR A 870 -12.19 11.47 12.14
CA THR A 870 -12.11 10.34 13.08
C THR A 870 -12.50 9.04 12.40
N ALA A 871 -13.58 9.00 11.61
CA ALA A 871 -13.99 7.80 10.89
C ALA A 871 -12.89 7.27 9.96
N GLN A 872 -12.19 8.15 9.23
CA GLN A 872 -11.05 7.76 8.39
C GLN A 872 -9.86 7.24 9.23
N SER A 873 -9.57 7.88 10.37
CA SER A 873 -8.53 7.41 11.31
C SER A 873 -8.85 6.05 11.93
N LEU A 874 -10.11 5.82 12.31
CA LEU A 874 -10.58 4.54 12.85
C LEU A 874 -10.56 3.45 11.77
N LEU A 875 -10.93 3.78 10.52
CA LEU A 875 -10.82 2.85 9.40
C LEU A 875 -9.38 2.40 9.18
N SER A 876 -8.41 3.31 9.15
CA SER A 876 -6.99 2.96 9.04
C SER A 876 -6.48 2.09 10.19
N GLN A 877 -6.97 2.31 11.42
CA GLN A 877 -6.64 1.48 12.58
C GLN A 877 -7.24 0.06 12.49
N VAL A 878 -8.44 -0.08 11.92
CA VAL A 878 -9.11 -1.37 11.72
C VAL A 878 -8.51 -2.13 10.53
N ASP A 879 -8.25 -1.45 9.40
CA ASP A 879 -7.61 -2.05 8.23
C ASP A 879 -6.19 -2.56 8.55
N ALA A 880 -5.48 -1.90 9.48
CA ALA A 880 -4.20 -2.36 10.02
C ALA A 880 -4.27 -3.67 10.83
N MET A 881 -5.46 -4.21 11.12
CA MET A 881 -5.62 -5.55 11.70
C MET A 881 -5.55 -6.68 10.66
N PHE A 882 -5.60 -6.35 9.36
CA PHE A 882 -5.76 -7.30 8.25
C PHE A 882 -4.64 -7.23 7.19
N GLY A 883 -3.43 -6.82 7.56
CA GLY A 883 -2.25 -6.84 6.67
C GLY A 883 -1.57 -8.22 6.54
N GLU A 884 -0.40 -8.24 5.88
CA GLU A 884 0.37 -9.45 5.54
C GLU A 884 1.22 -10.01 6.72
N GLN A 885 1.32 -9.33 7.88
CA GLN A 885 2.11 -9.79 9.05
C GLN A 885 1.46 -10.98 9.78
N THR A 886 2.26 -11.89 10.34
CA THR A 886 1.77 -13.15 10.96
C THR A 886 0.84 -12.98 12.16
N THR A 887 0.84 -11.82 12.81
CA THR A 887 -0.09 -11.47 13.90
C THR A 887 -1.45 -10.95 13.41
N GLN A 888 -1.55 -10.50 12.15
CA GLN A 888 -2.78 -9.92 11.56
C GLN A 888 -3.75 -11.03 11.10
N PHE A 889 -5.05 -10.77 11.20
CA PHE A 889 -6.13 -11.79 11.17
C PHE A 889 -6.01 -12.82 10.03
N PHE A 890 -5.94 -12.36 8.78
CA PHE A 890 -6.08 -13.23 7.60
C PHE A 890 -4.89 -13.16 6.62
N GLY A 891 -3.92 -12.27 6.84
CA GLY A 891 -2.87 -11.99 5.84
C GLY A 891 -3.32 -11.12 4.66
N PHE A 892 -4.59 -10.71 4.62
CA PHE A 892 -5.16 -9.83 3.59
C PHE A 892 -6.39 -9.10 4.14
N ASN A 893 -6.70 -7.93 3.57
CA ASN A 893 -7.87 -7.14 3.99
C ASN A 893 -9.14 -7.69 3.32
N PRO A 894 -10.19 -8.07 4.09
CA PRO A 894 -11.35 -8.77 3.55
C PRO A 894 -12.26 -7.90 2.68
N VAL A 895 -12.11 -6.56 2.66
CA VAL A 895 -12.97 -5.68 1.83
C VAL A 895 -12.29 -5.08 0.61
N SER A 896 -10.95 -5.06 0.56
CA SER A 896 -10.19 -4.59 -0.61
C SER A 896 -9.48 -5.71 -1.38
N THR A 897 -9.35 -6.90 -0.81
CA THR A 897 -8.82 -8.09 -1.50
C THR A 897 -9.97 -8.86 -2.15
N ARG A 898 -9.89 -9.17 -3.45
CA ARG A 898 -10.86 -10.09 -4.09
C ARG A 898 -10.62 -11.53 -3.66
N TYR A 899 -11.69 -12.34 -3.58
CA TYR A 899 -11.59 -13.80 -3.47
C TYR A 899 -11.36 -14.45 -4.84
N ALA A 900 -10.93 -15.72 -4.84
CA ALA A 900 -10.85 -16.56 -6.03
C ALA A 900 -12.24 -17.08 -6.43
N THR A 901 -12.58 -16.90 -7.70
CA THR A 901 -13.84 -17.34 -8.33
C THR A 901 -13.77 -18.80 -8.79
N ALA A 902 -14.93 -19.42 -9.07
CA ALA A 902 -15.02 -20.82 -9.51
C ALA A 902 -14.19 -21.13 -10.77
N ASP A 903 -14.01 -20.16 -11.68
CA ASP A 903 -13.15 -20.32 -12.87
C ASP A 903 -11.65 -20.39 -12.51
N GLU A 904 -11.22 -19.70 -11.45
CA GLU A 904 -9.82 -19.64 -11.01
C GLU A 904 -9.41 -20.87 -10.19
N LEU A 905 -10.35 -21.43 -9.44
CA LEU A 905 -10.15 -22.65 -8.64
C LEU A 905 -9.79 -23.89 -9.49
N VAL A 906 -9.92 -23.82 -10.82
CA VAL A 906 -9.46 -24.85 -11.76
C VAL A 906 -7.92 -25.00 -11.76
N GLN A 907 -7.16 -23.95 -11.42
CA GLN A 907 -5.70 -24.00 -11.32
C GLN A 907 -5.17 -23.13 -10.17
N ILE A 908 -5.08 -23.72 -8.98
CA ILE A 908 -4.58 -23.08 -7.76
C ILE A 908 -3.03 -22.98 -7.82
N PRO A 909 -2.42 -21.81 -7.55
CA PRO A 909 -0.96 -21.68 -7.45
C PRO A 909 -0.43 -22.32 -6.15
N ASN A 910 0.86 -22.72 -6.17
CA ASN A 910 1.54 -23.28 -5.01
C ASN A 910 2.82 -22.48 -4.69
N PRO A 911 2.89 -21.72 -3.57
CA PRO A 911 1.84 -21.56 -2.57
C PRO A 911 0.61 -20.77 -3.09
N PRO A 912 -0.57 -20.91 -2.45
CA PRO A 912 -1.77 -20.13 -2.80
C PRO A 912 -1.58 -18.63 -2.50
N SER A 913 -2.02 -17.77 -3.41
CA SER A 913 -2.03 -16.31 -3.20
C SER A 913 -3.31 -15.83 -2.51
N ASN A 914 -3.30 -14.59 -2.00
CA ASN A 914 -4.35 -14.04 -1.12
C ASN A 914 -5.82 -14.29 -1.58
N PRO A 915 -6.19 -14.20 -2.88
CA PRO A 915 -7.54 -14.53 -3.33
C PRO A 915 -7.97 -15.98 -3.04
N TYR A 916 -7.03 -16.93 -3.15
CA TYR A 916 -7.27 -18.34 -2.83
C TYR A 916 -7.35 -18.55 -1.32
N LEU A 917 -6.48 -17.89 -0.53
CA LEU A 917 -6.53 -17.93 0.94
C LEU A 917 -7.86 -17.38 1.47
N TYR A 918 -8.34 -16.26 0.91
CA TYR A 918 -9.68 -15.72 1.18
C TYR A 918 -10.75 -16.77 0.87
N ARG A 919 -10.73 -17.34 -0.34
CA ARG A 919 -11.70 -18.37 -0.73
C ARG A 919 -11.70 -19.57 0.21
N PHE A 920 -10.53 -20.07 0.63
CA PHE A 920 -10.44 -21.22 1.53
C PHE A 920 -10.93 -20.90 2.95
N LEU A 921 -10.72 -19.69 3.47
CA LEU A 921 -11.29 -19.24 4.75
C LEU A 921 -12.82 -19.13 4.71
N LEU A 922 -13.40 -18.71 3.58
CA LEU A 922 -14.86 -18.71 3.39
C LEU A 922 -15.43 -20.13 3.39
N GLU A 923 -14.79 -21.05 2.67
CA GLU A 923 -15.15 -22.48 2.64
C GLU A 923 -14.97 -23.13 4.03
N ALA A 924 -13.99 -22.66 4.83
CA ALA A 924 -13.85 -23.04 6.23
C ALA A 924 -15.04 -22.54 7.09
N MET A 925 -15.50 -21.29 6.90
CA MET A 925 -16.74 -20.82 7.56
C MET A 925 -17.98 -21.62 7.13
N VAL A 926 -18.04 -22.10 5.87
CA VAL A 926 -19.08 -23.06 5.47
C VAL A 926 -18.99 -24.33 6.32
N LYS A 927 -17.80 -24.93 6.45
CA LYS A 927 -17.58 -26.14 7.25
C LYS A 927 -17.93 -25.95 8.73
N MET A 928 -17.51 -24.85 9.35
CA MET A 928 -17.91 -24.47 10.71
C MET A 928 -19.44 -24.46 10.85
N SER A 929 -20.17 -23.93 9.85
CA SER A 929 -21.64 -23.89 9.87
C SER A 929 -22.34 -25.24 9.73
N GLU A 930 -21.70 -26.27 9.13
CA GLU A 930 -22.30 -27.61 8.97
C GLU A 930 -22.54 -28.34 10.30
N SER A 931 -21.94 -27.86 11.39
CA SER A 931 -22.18 -28.34 12.75
C SER A 931 -23.59 -28.04 13.28
N VAL A 932 -24.32 -27.08 12.69
CA VAL A 932 -25.64 -26.62 13.17
C VAL A 932 -26.71 -26.75 12.04
N PRO A 933 -27.55 -27.80 12.05
CA PRO A 933 -28.40 -28.18 10.89
C PRO A 933 -29.46 -27.19 10.38
N ILE A 934 -29.63 -26.03 11.01
CA ILE A 934 -30.63 -24.99 10.65
C ILE A 934 -29.94 -23.67 10.25
N LYS A 935 -28.61 -23.61 10.32
CA LYS A 935 -27.79 -22.41 10.17
C LYS A 935 -26.81 -22.54 9.00
N ASN A 936 -26.27 -21.41 8.54
CA ASN A 936 -25.30 -21.33 7.44
C ASN A 936 -24.18 -20.33 7.75
N SER A 937 -23.26 -20.11 6.80
CA SER A 937 -22.14 -19.19 6.94
C SER A 937 -22.57 -17.73 7.18
N ILE A 938 -23.70 -17.30 6.63
CA ILE A 938 -24.25 -15.94 6.79
C ILE A 938 -24.83 -15.74 8.21
N ASP A 939 -25.48 -16.78 8.75
CA ASP A 939 -25.85 -16.77 10.17
C ASP A 939 -24.62 -16.73 11.08
N LEU A 940 -23.53 -17.41 10.71
CA LEU A 940 -22.29 -17.42 11.49
C LEU A 940 -21.62 -16.04 11.47
N ALA A 941 -21.51 -15.44 10.29
CA ALA A 941 -21.04 -14.07 10.09
C ALA A 941 -21.90 -13.06 10.87
N LYS A 942 -23.22 -13.27 10.97
CA LYS A 942 -24.10 -12.47 11.82
C LYS A 942 -23.78 -12.59 13.32
N SER A 943 -23.53 -13.80 13.84
CA SER A 943 -23.12 -13.95 15.24
C SER A 943 -21.74 -13.31 15.48
N PHE A 944 -20.78 -13.46 14.54
CA PHE A 944 -19.47 -12.78 14.60
C PHE A 944 -19.60 -11.25 14.64
N TYR A 945 -20.41 -10.66 13.76
CA TYR A 945 -20.69 -9.22 13.78
C TYR A 945 -21.33 -8.79 15.11
N SER A 946 -22.31 -9.54 15.61
CA SER A 946 -23.05 -9.20 16.83
C SER A 946 -22.21 -9.27 18.10
N ASP A 947 -21.15 -10.08 18.10
CA ASP A 947 -20.15 -10.17 19.16
C ASP A 947 -19.20 -8.97 19.10
N ILE A 948 -18.42 -8.89 18.01
CA ILE A 948 -17.33 -7.92 17.81
C ILE A 948 -17.82 -6.47 17.89
N SER A 949 -18.98 -6.17 17.28
CA SER A 949 -19.56 -4.81 17.29
C SER A 949 -20.04 -4.34 18.67
N SER A 950 -20.19 -5.24 19.64
CA SER A 950 -20.76 -4.93 20.95
C SER A 950 -19.71 -4.50 21.99
N ASN A 951 -18.52 -5.12 21.96
CA ASN A 951 -17.47 -4.95 22.98
C ASN A 951 -16.06 -4.76 22.38
N GLY A 952 -15.92 -4.81 21.06
CA GLY A 952 -14.63 -4.69 20.35
C GLY A 952 -13.77 -5.95 20.39
N LYS A 953 -14.36 -7.11 20.73
CA LYS A 953 -13.64 -8.37 20.93
C LYS A 953 -14.33 -9.56 20.27
N PRO A 954 -13.55 -10.51 19.75
CA PRO A 954 -14.03 -11.82 19.32
C PRO A 954 -13.97 -12.82 20.50
N ASP A 955 -14.68 -12.54 21.60
CA ASP A 955 -14.64 -13.35 22.84
C ASP A 955 -15.95 -14.11 23.16
N GLY A 956 -17.02 -13.92 22.38
CA GLY A 956 -18.31 -14.58 22.56
C GLY A 956 -19.17 -13.96 23.66
N LEU A 957 -18.95 -12.68 24.00
CA LEU A 957 -19.63 -11.95 25.07
C LEU A 957 -20.19 -10.62 24.56
N ASN A 958 -21.49 -10.38 24.78
CA ASN A 958 -22.08 -9.09 24.47
C ASN A 958 -21.57 -7.98 25.42
N ALA A 959 -21.93 -6.73 25.14
CA ALA A 959 -21.59 -5.56 25.98
C ALA A 959 -22.02 -5.64 27.47
N ALA A 960 -22.92 -6.57 27.83
CA ALA A 960 -23.34 -6.84 29.21
C ALA A 960 -22.63 -8.06 29.85
N GLY A 961 -21.75 -8.75 29.13
CA GLY A 961 -21.08 -9.97 29.56
C GLY A 961 -21.91 -11.25 29.42
N GLU A 962 -22.98 -11.23 28.63
CA GLU A 962 -23.82 -12.40 28.34
C GLU A 962 -23.30 -13.12 27.08
N SER A 963 -23.36 -14.46 27.06
CA SER A 963 -22.76 -15.24 25.96
C SER A 963 -23.53 -15.08 24.65
N VAL A 964 -22.78 -14.82 23.57
CA VAL A 964 -23.25 -14.87 22.18
C VAL A 964 -23.00 -16.28 21.63
N ASP A 965 -24.02 -16.88 21.02
CA ASP A 965 -23.94 -18.23 20.46
C ASP A 965 -24.22 -18.27 18.94
N PHE A 966 -23.80 -19.38 18.33
CA PHE A 966 -24.18 -19.81 17.00
C PHE A 966 -25.05 -21.06 17.09
N GLY A 967 -26.35 -20.88 17.32
CA GLY A 967 -27.33 -21.97 17.37
C GLY A 967 -27.16 -22.93 18.57
N GLY A 968 -26.67 -22.40 19.70
CA GLY A 968 -26.33 -23.14 20.90
C GLY A 968 -24.86 -23.58 20.99
N LEU A 969 -24.03 -23.33 19.98
CA LEU A 969 -22.57 -23.41 20.10
C LEU A 969 -22.02 -22.08 20.63
N PRO A 970 -21.37 -22.05 21.81
CA PRO A 970 -20.82 -20.80 22.34
C PRO A 970 -19.67 -20.31 21.47
N LEU A 971 -19.70 -19.04 21.09
CA LEU A 971 -18.53 -18.39 20.52
C LEU A 971 -17.47 -18.19 21.62
N SER A 972 -16.20 -18.16 21.23
CA SER A 972 -15.07 -17.95 22.13
C SER A 972 -13.83 -17.58 21.32
N GLU A 973 -12.83 -17.00 21.98
CA GLU A 973 -11.55 -16.61 21.37
C GLU A 973 -10.86 -17.73 20.54
N ARG A 974 -11.07 -18.99 20.92
CA ARG A 974 -10.59 -20.17 20.19
C ARG A 974 -11.38 -20.45 18.92
N PHE A 975 -12.69 -20.24 18.96
CA PHE A 975 -13.58 -20.47 17.82
C PHE A 975 -13.24 -19.56 16.63
N TYR A 976 -12.83 -18.31 16.91
CA TYR A 976 -12.40 -17.34 15.90
C TYR A 976 -11.01 -17.60 15.29
N ARG A 977 -10.18 -18.43 15.93
CA ARG A 977 -8.77 -18.65 15.58
C ARG A 977 -8.46 -20.11 15.31
N GLU A 978 -8.45 -20.93 16.36
CA GLU A 978 -8.08 -22.34 16.35
C GLU A 978 -9.04 -23.16 15.47
N GLU A 979 -10.36 -23.05 15.68
CA GLU A 979 -11.33 -23.82 14.90
C GLU A 979 -11.45 -23.31 13.44
N LEU A 980 -11.29 -22.01 13.21
CA LEU A 980 -11.23 -21.45 11.84
C LEU A 980 -9.98 -21.95 11.08
N GLY A 981 -8.81 -21.94 11.73
CA GLY A 981 -7.57 -22.49 11.16
C GLY A 981 -7.67 -24.01 10.92
N LYS A 982 -8.27 -24.75 11.84
CA LYS A 982 -8.55 -26.19 11.69
C LYS A 982 -9.47 -26.48 10.52
N GLN A 983 -10.60 -25.77 10.38
CA GLN A 983 -11.48 -25.96 9.22
C GLN A 983 -10.83 -25.49 7.91
N PHE A 984 -9.94 -24.51 7.93
CA PHE A 984 -9.10 -24.18 6.77
C PHE A 984 -8.18 -25.36 6.38
N TYR A 985 -7.54 -26.03 7.36
CA TYR A 985 -6.73 -27.22 7.10
C TYR A 985 -7.57 -28.38 6.52
N GLU A 986 -8.73 -28.69 7.13
CA GLU A 986 -9.65 -29.73 6.63
C GLU A 986 -10.18 -29.43 5.21
N VAL A 987 -10.33 -28.16 4.83
CA VAL A 987 -10.72 -27.73 3.47
C VAL A 987 -9.59 -27.87 2.45
N THR A 988 -8.32 -27.77 2.87
CA THR A 988 -7.17 -27.60 1.98
C THR A 988 -6.19 -28.78 1.93
N ALA A 989 -6.22 -29.72 2.89
CA ALA A 989 -5.31 -30.86 2.93
C ALA A 989 -5.93 -32.17 3.45
N GLY A 990 -5.35 -33.31 3.03
CA GLY A 990 -5.77 -34.66 3.42
C GLY A 990 -6.83 -35.31 2.52
N ASP A 991 -7.11 -36.60 2.75
CA ASP A 991 -7.90 -37.50 1.87
C ASP A 991 -9.36 -37.07 1.56
N LYS A 992 -9.86 -36.00 2.21
CA LYS A 992 -11.24 -35.52 2.10
C LYS A 992 -11.34 -34.01 1.85
N SER A 993 -10.23 -33.34 1.58
CA SER A 993 -10.21 -31.90 1.34
C SER A 993 -10.97 -31.51 0.08
N ILE A 994 -11.43 -30.26 0.03
CA ILE A 994 -12.10 -29.69 -1.15
C ILE A 994 -11.03 -29.31 -2.20
N TYR A 995 -9.87 -28.89 -1.74
CA TYR A 995 -8.72 -28.49 -2.55
C TYR A 995 -7.50 -29.32 -2.15
N SER A 996 -6.62 -29.65 -3.11
CA SER A 996 -5.43 -30.48 -2.87
C SER A 996 -4.18 -29.61 -2.72
N ILE A 997 -4.04 -28.93 -1.58
CA ILE A 997 -2.84 -28.16 -1.22
C ILE A 997 -1.84 -29.10 -0.52
N ASP A 998 -0.54 -28.83 -0.65
CA ASP A 998 0.50 -29.53 0.11
C ASP A 998 0.27 -29.31 1.62
N SER A 999 0.20 -30.39 2.41
CA SER A 999 -0.11 -30.34 3.84
C SER A 999 0.77 -29.37 4.63
N LYS A 1000 2.03 -29.17 4.24
CA LYS A 1000 2.93 -28.24 4.96
C LYS A 1000 2.60 -26.77 4.70
N VAL A 1001 2.02 -26.47 3.53
CA VAL A 1001 1.52 -25.15 3.14
C VAL A 1001 0.17 -24.90 3.81
N ALA A 1002 -0.71 -25.90 3.78
CA ALA A 1002 -2.00 -25.85 4.47
C ALA A 1002 -1.82 -25.65 5.99
N MET A 1003 -0.93 -26.42 6.63
CA MET A 1003 -0.69 -26.32 8.08
C MET A 1003 -0.02 -25.01 8.46
N TYR A 1004 0.89 -24.46 7.65
CA TYR A 1004 1.46 -23.13 7.89
C TYR A 1004 0.37 -22.05 7.96
N TYR A 1005 -0.53 -21.98 6.97
CA TYR A 1005 -1.61 -20.99 7.00
C TYR A 1005 -2.63 -21.28 8.11
N ALA A 1006 -2.96 -22.55 8.38
CA ALA A 1006 -3.82 -22.95 9.49
C ALA A 1006 -3.26 -22.50 10.85
N ASN A 1007 -2.00 -22.82 11.16
CA ASN A 1007 -1.30 -22.37 12.37
C ASN A 1007 -1.19 -20.84 12.41
N ARG A 1008 -1.00 -20.16 11.27
CA ARG A 1008 -0.99 -18.69 11.20
C ARG A 1008 -2.33 -18.07 11.61
N PHE A 1009 -3.48 -18.59 11.14
CA PHE A 1009 -4.79 -18.07 11.54
C PHE A 1009 -5.07 -18.34 13.01
N ALA A 1010 -4.73 -19.54 13.49
CA ALA A 1010 -4.85 -19.90 14.91
C ALA A 1010 -3.96 -19.03 15.82
N LYS A 1011 -2.75 -18.70 15.38
CA LYS A 1011 -1.77 -17.87 16.11
C LYS A 1011 -1.94 -16.35 15.94
N SER A 1012 -3.00 -15.91 15.27
CA SER A 1012 -3.23 -14.47 15.06
C SER A 1012 -3.39 -13.74 16.42
N ASP A 1013 -2.70 -12.60 16.56
CA ASP A 1013 -2.72 -11.68 17.71
C ASP A 1013 -2.97 -10.24 17.20
N PRO A 1014 -4.10 -9.99 16.50
CA PRO A 1014 -4.37 -8.71 15.87
C PRO A 1014 -4.69 -7.64 16.92
N LYS A 1015 -4.16 -6.44 16.71
CA LYS A 1015 -4.17 -5.37 17.72
C LYS A 1015 -5.03 -4.19 17.31
N LEU A 1016 -5.96 -3.83 18.18
CA LEU A 1016 -6.81 -2.65 18.06
C LEU A 1016 -6.33 -1.62 19.08
N GLN A 1017 -6.01 -0.40 18.62
CA GLN A 1017 -5.45 0.66 19.46
C GLN A 1017 -4.21 0.22 20.27
N GLY A 1018 -3.41 -0.69 19.70
CA GLY A 1018 -2.19 -1.25 20.31
C GLY A 1018 -2.41 -2.36 21.34
N GLN A 1019 -3.66 -2.67 21.72
CA GLN A 1019 -4.00 -3.80 22.59
C GLN A 1019 -4.41 -5.01 21.74
N SER A 1020 -4.12 -6.24 22.19
CA SER A 1020 -4.72 -7.43 21.55
C SER A 1020 -6.22 -7.45 21.79
N VAL A 1021 -6.98 -7.85 20.77
CA VAL A 1021 -8.43 -8.11 20.92
C VAL A 1021 -8.71 -9.43 21.64
N PHE A 1022 -7.71 -10.32 21.72
CA PHE A 1022 -7.76 -11.59 22.43
C PHE A 1022 -7.12 -11.47 23.83
N SER A 1023 -7.63 -12.22 24.81
CA SER A 1023 -7.08 -12.33 26.16
C SER A 1023 -6.36 -13.65 26.42
N THR A 1024 -6.57 -14.65 25.57
CA THR A 1024 -5.93 -15.97 25.63
C THR A 1024 -4.72 -16.06 24.71
N THR A 1025 -3.66 -16.70 25.20
CA THR A 1025 -2.55 -17.18 24.35
C THR A 1025 -3.13 -18.12 23.29
N PRO A 1026 -2.84 -17.93 21.99
CA PRO A 1026 -3.29 -18.85 20.97
C PRO A 1026 -2.51 -20.16 21.00
N ASP A 1027 -3.22 -21.27 20.78
CA ASP A 1027 -2.61 -22.57 20.50
C ASP A 1027 -2.51 -22.81 18.97
N PRO A 1028 -1.54 -23.63 18.50
CA PRO A 1028 -1.48 -24.08 17.10
C PRO A 1028 -2.65 -25.01 16.73
N VAL A 1029 -2.94 -25.12 15.42
CA VAL A 1029 -3.83 -26.16 14.87
C VAL A 1029 -3.17 -27.54 14.98
N ASP A 1030 -1.85 -27.60 14.80
CA ASP A 1030 -1.10 -28.84 15.00
C ASP A 1030 -0.92 -29.16 16.50
N GLN A 1031 -1.37 -30.34 16.90
CA GLN A 1031 -1.45 -30.82 18.29
C GLN A 1031 -1.03 -32.30 18.39
N GLU A 1032 -0.51 -32.87 17.30
CA GLU A 1032 -0.09 -34.28 17.21
C GLU A 1032 1.43 -34.35 17.06
N PRO A 1033 2.11 -35.36 17.64
CA PRO A 1033 3.57 -35.51 17.51
C PRO A 1033 3.97 -36.00 16.11
N PRO A 1034 5.23 -35.75 15.68
CA PRO A 1034 5.73 -36.13 14.35
C PRO A 1034 5.40 -37.56 13.93
N THR A 1035 4.84 -37.71 12.73
CA THR A 1035 4.46 -39.02 12.19
C THR A 1035 5.70 -39.87 11.91
N VAL A 1036 5.80 -41.03 12.57
CA VAL A 1036 6.91 -41.98 12.42
C VAL A 1036 6.48 -43.20 11.60
N THR A 1037 7.25 -43.50 10.56
CA THR A 1037 7.13 -44.69 9.71
C THR A 1037 8.48 -45.42 9.66
N VAL A 1038 8.48 -46.75 9.52
CA VAL A 1038 9.72 -47.55 9.57
C VAL A 1038 9.66 -48.64 8.50
N ASP A 1039 10.28 -48.34 7.36
CA ASP A 1039 10.22 -49.16 6.15
C ASP A 1039 11.43 -50.09 6.05
N PRO A 1040 11.24 -51.43 6.01
CA PRO A 1040 12.35 -52.37 5.93
C PRO A 1040 12.92 -52.47 4.51
N LEU A 1041 14.25 -52.44 4.43
CA LEU A 1041 15.03 -52.61 3.19
C LEU A 1041 15.37 -54.09 2.90
N ALA A 1042 15.25 -54.96 3.91
CA ALA A 1042 15.58 -56.38 3.83
C ALA A 1042 14.35 -57.26 4.08
N THR A 1043 14.27 -58.40 3.39
CA THR A 1043 13.06 -59.26 3.33
C THR A 1043 13.03 -60.39 4.36
N ASN A 1044 13.91 -60.40 5.37
CA ASN A 1044 13.95 -61.44 6.41
C ASN A 1044 12.96 -61.16 7.56
N LEU A 1045 11.76 -60.67 7.22
CA LEU A 1045 10.71 -60.27 8.14
C LEU A 1045 9.50 -61.18 7.95
N VAL A 1046 8.96 -61.70 9.06
CA VAL A 1046 7.76 -62.55 9.06
C VAL A 1046 6.79 -62.06 10.12
N GLU A 1047 5.56 -61.75 9.72
CA GLU A 1047 4.48 -61.45 10.67
C GLU A 1047 3.73 -62.73 11.04
N ALA A 1048 3.73 -63.08 12.32
CA ALA A 1048 3.05 -64.25 12.86
C ALA A 1048 2.47 -63.92 14.25
N ASN A 1049 1.25 -64.39 14.55
CA ASN A 1049 0.61 -64.20 15.86
C ASN A 1049 0.59 -62.73 16.37
N ASN A 1050 0.43 -61.75 15.46
CA ASN A 1050 0.49 -60.31 15.75
C ASN A 1050 1.86 -59.84 16.34
N ARG A 1051 2.94 -60.53 15.96
CA ARG A 1051 4.34 -60.17 16.24
C ARG A 1051 5.12 -60.12 14.93
N VAL A 1052 6.09 -59.21 14.86
CA VAL A 1052 7.02 -59.06 13.73
C VAL A 1052 8.33 -59.76 14.09
N TYR A 1053 8.69 -60.82 13.37
CA TYR A 1053 9.91 -61.59 13.60
C TYR A 1053 11.01 -61.25 12.59
N ILE A 1054 12.27 -61.26 13.03
CA ILE A 1054 13.47 -60.99 12.22
C ILE A 1054 14.54 -62.08 12.38
N SER A 1055 15.30 -62.32 11.30
CA SER A 1055 16.46 -63.23 11.30
C SER A 1055 17.62 -62.66 10.48
N GLY A 1056 18.79 -62.49 11.10
CA GLY A 1056 19.97 -61.91 10.45
C GLY A 1056 19.90 -60.40 10.30
N ASP A 1057 19.95 -59.90 9.06
CA ASP A 1057 20.04 -58.48 8.76
C ASP A 1057 18.66 -57.79 8.79
N LEU A 1058 18.38 -57.01 9.84
CA LEU A 1058 17.38 -55.95 9.79
C LEU A 1058 18.06 -54.67 9.31
N SER A 1059 17.77 -54.27 8.08
CA SER A 1059 18.08 -52.94 7.56
C SER A 1059 16.77 -52.22 7.25
N ALA A 1060 16.65 -50.95 7.62
CA ALA A 1060 15.42 -50.18 7.47
C ALA A 1060 15.71 -48.67 7.34
N ILE A 1061 14.70 -47.93 6.88
CA ILE A 1061 14.63 -46.47 6.94
C ILE A 1061 13.53 -46.10 7.93
N ALA A 1062 13.89 -45.44 9.03
CA ALA A 1062 12.91 -44.70 9.81
C ALA A 1062 12.69 -43.33 9.14
N ASN A 1063 11.45 -43.06 8.74
CA ASN A 1063 11.02 -41.78 8.19
C ASN A 1063 10.16 -41.06 9.23
N VAL A 1064 10.63 -39.89 9.65
CA VAL A 1064 9.92 -38.98 10.57
C VAL A 1064 9.50 -37.77 9.76
N SER A 1065 8.22 -37.41 9.79
CA SER A 1065 7.68 -36.29 9.01
C SER A 1065 6.53 -35.62 9.73
N ASP A 1066 6.48 -34.29 9.63
CA ASP A 1066 5.52 -33.44 10.34
C ASP A 1066 5.08 -32.26 9.45
N PRO A 1067 3.80 -31.85 9.43
CA PRO A 1067 3.34 -30.76 8.57
C PRO A 1067 3.57 -29.35 9.16
N SER A 1068 3.81 -29.21 10.47
CA SER A 1068 4.37 -27.98 11.07
C SER A 1068 5.91 -27.95 10.96
N GLY A 1069 6.52 -29.14 10.97
CA GLY A 1069 7.94 -29.40 10.74
C GLY A 1069 8.72 -29.61 12.04
N LEU A 1070 9.97 -30.07 11.91
CA LEU A 1070 10.69 -30.70 13.03
C LEU A 1070 11.59 -29.72 13.80
N ASP A 1071 11.60 -29.77 15.14
CA ASP A 1071 12.59 -29.05 15.95
C ASP A 1071 13.92 -29.82 16.05
N LYS A 1072 14.69 -29.68 14.98
CA LYS A 1072 16.05 -30.21 14.82
C LYS A 1072 17.09 -29.49 15.70
N SER A 1073 16.69 -28.48 16.48
CA SER A 1073 17.60 -27.59 17.21
C SER A 1073 17.59 -27.82 18.73
N THR A 1074 16.41 -27.92 19.35
CA THR A 1074 16.28 -28.22 20.80
C THR A 1074 16.07 -29.70 21.05
N PHE A 1075 15.29 -30.37 20.18
CA PHE A 1075 14.80 -31.74 20.35
C PHE A 1075 15.06 -32.63 19.12
N PRO A 1076 16.32 -32.69 18.62
CA PRO A 1076 16.65 -33.37 17.36
C PRO A 1076 16.32 -34.86 17.37
N THR A 1077 15.91 -35.40 16.21
CA THR A 1077 15.52 -36.81 16.08
C THR A 1077 16.62 -37.76 16.57
N LYS A 1078 16.28 -38.52 17.62
CA LYS A 1078 17.16 -39.48 18.28
C LYS A 1078 16.62 -40.89 18.07
N LEU A 1079 17.43 -41.75 17.47
CA LEU A 1079 17.10 -43.15 17.21
C LEU A 1079 18.00 -44.07 18.06
N GLU A 1080 17.39 -44.95 18.86
CA GLU A 1080 18.09 -45.95 19.67
C GLU A 1080 17.56 -47.35 19.37
N LEU A 1081 18.48 -48.29 19.06
CA LEU A 1081 18.17 -49.72 19.05
C LEU A 1081 18.65 -50.35 20.35
N LEU A 1082 17.71 -50.90 21.13
CA LEU A 1082 17.96 -51.68 22.33
C LEU A 1082 17.71 -53.16 22.06
N TRP A 1083 18.41 -54.05 22.75
CA TRP A 1083 18.20 -55.51 22.66
C TRP A 1083 18.03 -56.16 24.04
N GLY A 1084 17.38 -57.33 24.04
CA GLY A 1084 17.14 -58.17 25.21
C GLY A 1084 17.26 -59.67 24.89
N ASP A 1085 17.59 -60.45 25.91
CA ASP A 1085 17.70 -61.92 25.91
C ASP A 1085 16.40 -62.64 26.33
N ASP A 1086 15.38 -61.87 26.73
CA ASP A 1086 14.01 -62.31 27.05
C ASP A 1086 13.02 -61.54 26.16
N ASP A 1087 12.03 -62.23 25.58
CA ASP A 1087 11.03 -61.64 24.68
C ASP A 1087 9.75 -61.13 25.37
N SER A 1088 9.65 -61.33 26.68
CA SER A 1088 8.50 -60.95 27.52
C SER A 1088 8.67 -59.63 28.28
N VAL A 1089 9.88 -59.07 28.31
CA VAL A 1089 10.23 -57.79 28.93
C VAL A 1089 10.83 -56.82 27.91
N ASP A 1090 10.87 -55.52 28.24
CA ASP A 1090 11.37 -54.49 27.34
C ASP A 1090 12.91 -54.50 27.23
N ALA A 1091 13.42 -54.24 26.03
CA ALA A 1091 14.84 -54.29 25.76
C ALA A 1091 15.57 -53.12 26.44
N THR A 1092 16.68 -53.40 27.11
CA THR A 1092 17.41 -52.40 27.92
C THR A 1092 18.89 -52.27 27.58
N ASN A 1093 19.48 -53.21 26.82
CA ASN A 1093 20.89 -53.17 26.45
C ASN A 1093 21.06 -52.39 25.13
N PRO A 1094 21.87 -51.31 25.07
CA PRO A 1094 22.12 -50.63 23.80
C PRO A 1094 22.86 -51.52 22.80
N THR A 1095 22.43 -51.50 21.54
CA THR A 1095 23.12 -52.23 20.45
C THR A 1095 24.41 -51.52 19.98
N GLY A 1096 24.55 -50.22 20.24
CA GLY A 1096 25.63 -49.39 19.72
C GLY A 1096 25.49 -49.01 18.23
N VAL A 1097 24.38 -49.39 17.58
CA VAL A 1097 24.09 -49.01 16.18
C VAL A 1097 23.68 -47.55 16.11
N THR A 1098 24.37 -46.76 15.28
CA THR A 1098 23.99 -45.39 14.92
C THR A 1098 23.25 -45.38 13.59
N SER A 1099 22.21 -44.55 13.45
CA SER A 1099 21.58 -44.28 12.15
C SER A 1099 22.42 -43.32 11.29
N ILE A 1100 22.21 -43.40 9.98
CA ILE A 1100 22.74 -42.47 8.97
C ILE A 1100 21.57 -41.64 8.46
N LEU A 1101 21.65 -40.33 8.60
CA LEU A 1101 20.69 -39.39 8.01
C LEU A 1101 20.92 -39.37 6.49
N ILE A 1102 19.95 -39.85 5.72
CA ILE A 1102 20.01 -39.95 4.24
C ILE A 1102 19.14 -38.90 3.54
N ASP A 1103 18.22 -38.26 4.25
CA ASP A 1103 17.40 -37.15 3.77
C ASP A 1103 17.06 -36.21 4.94
N ASN A 1104 17.00 -34.91 4.69
CA ASN A 1104 16.98 -33.85 5.71
C ASN A 1104 16.30 -32.57 5.19
N ASP A 1105 14.99 -32.62 5.08
CA ASP A 1105 14.11 -31.46 4.83
C ASP A 1105 13.65 -30.89 6.18
N PRO A 1106 13.45 -29.57 6.35
CA PRO A 1106 12.83 -28.98 7.56
C PRO A 1106 11.61 -29.74 8.12
N TYR A 1107 10.81 -30.36 7.25
CA TYR A 1107 9.61 -31.12 7.59
C TYR A 1107 9.81 -32.65 7.64
N GLN A 1108 10.96 -33.19 7.21
CA GLN A 1108 11.15 -34.63 7.06
C GLN A 1108 12.61 -35.08 7.29
N GLU A 1109 12.80 -36.14 8.07
CA GLU A 1109 14.08 -36.82 8.27
C GLU A 1109 13.99 -38.30 7.97
N LYS A 1110 14.93 -38.79 7.15
CA LYS A 1110 15.04 -40.22 6.81
C LYS A 1110 16.33 -40.77 7.38
N HIS A 1111 16.21 -41.66 8.36
CA HIS A 1111 17.29 -42.31 9.09
C HIS A 1111 17.44 -43.76 8.64
N GLN A 1112 18.44 -44.06 7.83
CA GLN A 1112 18.79 -45.44 7.51
C GLN A 1112 19.58 -46.07 8.66
N PHE A 1113 19.20 -47.27 9.09
CA PHE A 1113 19.97 -48.04 10.08
C PHE A 1113 20.01 -49.53 9.69
N GLY A 1114 20.97 -50.25 10.26
CA GLY A 1114 21.18 -51.67 9.97
C GLY A 1114 21.78 -52.40 11.18
N VAL A 1115 21.20 -53.56 11.51
CA VAL A 1115 21.66 -54.44 12.59
C VAL A 1115 21.62 -55.89 12.14
N ASN A 1116 22.69 -56.64 12.42
CA ASN A 1116 22.77 -58.09 12.16
C ASN A 1116 22.62 -58.84 13.49
N THR A 1117 21.56 -59.63 13.64
CA THR A 1117 21.25 -60.33 14.89
C THR A 1117 22.06 -61.61 15.11
N LEU A 1118 22.70 -62.17 14.07
CA LEU A 1118 23.32 -63.50 14.13
C LEU A 1118 24.67 -63.53 14.85
N ASN A 1119 25.45 -62.44 14.78
CA ASN A 1119 26.86 -62.44 15.22
C ASN A 1119 27.16 -61.45 16.36
N ASN A 1120 26.28 -60.46 16.60
CA ASN A 1120 26.62 -59.28 17.40
C ASN A 1120 26.09 -59.34 18.85
N PHE A 1121 25.03 -60.11 19.11
CA PHE A 1121 24.29 -60.08 20.39
C PHE A 1121 24.00 -61.51 20.89
N PRO A 1122 24.81 -62.07 21.80
CA PRO A 1122 24.63 -63.44 22.28
C PRO A 1122 23.30 -63.61 23.03
N GLY A 1123 22.47 -64.57 22.60
CA GLY A 1123 21.20 -64.89 23.26
C GLY A 1123 20.06 -63.91 22.97
N ILE A 1124 20.21 -62.97 22.03
CA ILE A 1124 19.16 -62.01 21.67
C ILE A 1124 17.83 -62.68 21.29
N ALA A 1125 16.75 -62.23 21.92
CA ALA A 1125 15.37 -62.66 21.68
C ALA A 1125 14.44 -61.50 21.27
N ARG A 1126 14.78 -60.26 21.63
CA ARG A 1126 14.01 -59.05 21.32
C ARG A 1126 14.91 -57.87 20.94
N LEU A 1127 14.42 -57.04 20.03
CA LEU A 1127 15.03 -55.79 19.60
C LEU A 1127 13.95 -54.69 19.58
N ASP A 1128 14.17 -53.63 20.35
CA ASP A 1128 13.28 -52.46 20.38
C ASP A 1128 13.96 -51.28 19.68
N LEU A 1129 13.32 -50.78 18.62
CA LEU A 1129 13.60 -49.46 18.07
C LEU A 1129 12.81 -48.43 18.90
N LEU A 1130 13.53 -47.54 19.57
CA LEU A 1130 12.97 -46.35 20.22
C LEU A 1130 13.35 -45.11 19.40
N LEU A 1131 12.39 -44.21 19.19
CA LEU A 1131 12.60 -42.94 18.50
C LEU A 1131 12.02 -41.78 19.32
N SER A 1132 12.86 -40.78 19.56
CA SER A 1132 12.44 -39.47 20.09
C SER A 1132 12.55 -38.43 18.99
N SER A 1133 11.56 -37.53 18.87
CA SER A 1133 11.58 -36.37 17.97
C SER A 1133 10.51 -35.38 18.43
N SER A 1134 10.64 -34.12 18.02
CA SER A 1134 9.66 -33.06 18.26
C SER A 1134 9.32 -32.35 16.95
N ASP A 1135 8.07 -31.94 16.83
CA ASP A 1135 7.71 -30.87 15.90
C ASP A 1135 8.21 -29.51 16.45
N ARG A 1136 7.84 -28.43 15.77
CA ARG A 1136 8.16 -27.05 16.17
C ARG A 1136 7.07 -26.38 17.02
N GLU A 1137 5.96 -27.06 17.23
CA GLU A 1137 4.85 -26.61 18.08
C GLU A 1137 4.99 -27.15 19.52
N GLY A 1138 5.86 -28.14 19.74
CA GLY A 1138 6.20 -28.76 21.02
C GLY A 1138 5.68 -30.19 21.17
N ASN A 1139 4.89 -30.68 20.21
CA ASN A 1139 4.35 -32.03 20.19
C ASN A 1139 5.48 -33.01 19.90
N SER A 1140 5.65 -34.02 20.76
CA SER A 1140 6.88 -34.80 20.76
C SER A 1140 6.73 -36.22 21.29
N TYR A 1141 7.55 -37.10 20.71
CA TYR A 1141 7.86 -38.42 21.25
C TYR A 1141 9.19 -38.38 21.99
N GLY A 1142 9.25 -38.96 23.18
CA GLY A 1142 10.49 -39.18 23.95
C GLY A 1142 11.20 -37.92 24.47
N TYR A 1143 10.61 -36.74 24.26
CA TYR A 1143 10.98 -35.45 24.85
C TYR A 1143 9.86 -34.94 25.76
N ASN A 1144 10.10 -33.86 26.50
CA ASN A 1144 9.09 -33.20 27.36
C ASN A 1144 8.36 -34.12 28.36
N SER A 1145 9.02 -35.21 28.79
CA SER A 1145 8.49 -36.31 29.64
C SER A 1145 7.49 -37.26 28.96
N MET A 1146 7.29 -37.16 27.65
CA MET A 1146 6.56 -38.14 26.85
C MET A 1146 7.38 -39.41 26.63
N LEU A 1147 6.70 -40.52 26.34
CA LEU A 1147 7.35 -41.77 25.93
C LEU A 1147 7.87 -41.67 24.49
N PRO A 1148 9.00 -42.32 24.14
CA PRO A 1148 9.44 -42.44 22.75
C PRO A 1148 8.48 -43.30 21.94
N PHE A 1149 8.41 -43.06 20.63
CA PHE A 1149 7.80 -43.97 19.68
C PHE A 1149 8.55 -45.31 19.72
N SER A 1150 7.84 -46.43 19.75
CA SER A 1150 8.48 -47.76 19.84
C SER A 1150 8.01 -48.72 18.74
N LYS A 1151 8.96 -49.46 18.17
CA LYS A 1151 8.71 -50.54 17.21
C LYS A 1151 9.50 -51.78 17.64
N ILE A 1152 8.76 -52.81 18.04
CA ILE A 1152 9.30 -54.06 18.61
C ILE A 1152 9.51 -55.09 17.49
N TYR A 1153 10.68 -55.72 17.48
CA TYR A 1153 11.00 -56.87 16.63
C TYR A 1153 11.42 -58.06 17.51
N TYR A 1154 10.88 -59.24 17.19
CA TYR A 1154 11.19 -60.50 17.85
C TYR A 1154 12.29 -61.21 17.06
N VAL A 1155 13.35 -61.65 17.72
CA VAL A 1155 14.49 -62.25 17.04
C VAL A 1155 14.37 -63.76 17.02
N ASP A 1156 14.45 -64.35 15.82
CA ASP A 1156 14.63 -65.78 15.66
C ASP A 1156 15.84 -66.09 14.77
N ASN A 1157 16.91 -66.52 15.43
CA ASN A 1157 18.18 -66.89 14.80
C ASN A 1157 18.37 -68.42 14.76
N GLU A 1158 17.46 -69.20 15.35
CA GLU A 1158 17.62 -70.65 15.48
C GLU A 1158 17.08 -71.34 14.22
N PRO A 1159 17.82 -72.29 13.60
CA PRO A 1159 17.29 -73.06 12.49
C PRO A 1159 16.30 -74.13 13.00
N PRO A 1160 15.22 -74.44 12.24
CA PRO A 1160 14.21 -75.42 12.66
C PRO A 1160 14.85 -76.75 13.04
N SER A 1161 14.56 -77.24 14.25
CA SER A 1161 15.13 -78.47 14.77
C SER A 1161 14.17 -79.65 14.57
N TYR A 1162 14.71 -80.82 14.22
CA TYR A 1162 13.91 -82.00 13.86
C TYR A 1162 14.28 -83.17 14.78
N SER A 1163 13.39 -83.51 15.72
CA SER A 1163 13.58 -84.67 16.59
C SER A 1163 12.86 -85.91 16.02
N PHE A 1164 13.62 -86.96 15.70
CA PHE A 1164 13.03 -88.22 15.25
C PHE A 1164 12.35 -88.95 16.42
N THR A 1165 11.06 -89.22 16.29
CA THR A 1165 10.34 -90.10 17.20
C THR A 1165 10.33 -91.52 16.62
N PRO A 1166 11.09 -92.47 17.21
CA PRO A 1166 11.11 -93.85 16.73
C PRO A 1166 9.73 -94.50 16.87
N PRO A 1167 9.32 -95.39 15.94
CA PRO A 1167 7.98 -95.96 15.90
C PRO A 1167 7.64 -96.90 17.08
N PHE A 1168 8.62 -97.26 17.91
CA PHE A 1168 8.44 -98.03 19.15
C PHE A 1168 9.23 -97.37 20.28
N ARG A 1169 8.58 -97.13 21.43
CA ARG A 1169 9.25 -96.74 22.67
C ARG A 1169 9.49 -97.98 23.55
N ALA A 1170 10.76 -98.31 23.73
CA ALA A 1170 11.30 -99.05 24.86
C ALA A 1170 12.63 -98.38 25.21
N ASP A 1171 12.96 -98.29 26.50
CA ASP A 1171 14.01 -97.38 26.96
C ASP A 1171 15.41 -97.91 26.62
N ALA A 1172 16.29 -97.01 26.15
CA ALA A 1172 17.67 -97.28 25.72
C ALA A 1172 17.84 -98.27 24.54
N PHE A 1173 17.41 -97.85 23.34
CA PHE A 1173 18.00 -98.34 22.10
C PHE A 1173 19.34 -97.60 21.82
N PRO A 1174 20.43 -98.30 21.46
CA PRO A 1174 21.70 -97.68 21.08
C PRO A 1174 21.63 -97.03 19.69
N ASP A 1175 22.55 -96.09 19.41
CA ASP A 1175 22.57 -95.26 18.19
C ASP A 1175 22.75 -96.07 16.88
N ASP A 1176 23.18 -97.34 16.96
CA ASP A 1176 23.28 -98.27 15.82
C ASP A 1176 21.99 -99.07 15.55
N THR A 1177 20.85 -98.66 16.12
CA THR A 1177 19.57 -99.39 15.96
C THR A 1177 18.99 -99.25 14.54
N TYR A 1178 19.16 -100.31 13.73
CA TYR A 1178 18.71 -100.36 12.34
C TYR A 1178 17.17 -100.41 12.18
N ILE A 1179 16.63 -99.52 11.36
CA ILE A 1179 15.23 -99.56 10.91
C ILE A 1179 15.06 -100.69 9.88
N ASN A 1180 14.20 -101.68 10.19
CA ASN A 1180 13.93 -102.79 9.27
C ASN A 1180 13.12 -102.33 8.04
N THR A 1181 13.79 -102.29 6.89
CA THR A 1181 13.28 -101.81 5.59
C THR A 1181 12.35 -102.77 4.86
N ASN A 1182 12.17 -104.00 5.35
CA ASN A 1182 11.26 -104.99 4.74
C ASN A 1182 9.76 -104.66 4.96
N TYR A 1183 9.45 -103.62 5.75
CA TYR A 1183 8.09 -103.19 6.06
C TYR A 1183 7.94 -101.69 5.87
N LYS A 1184 6.72 -101.23 5.53
CA LYS A 1184 6.42 -99.80 5.40
C LYS A 1184 6.33 -99.14 6.80
N GLN A 1185 7.45 -98.59 7.25
CA GLN A 1185 7.55 -97.80 8.48
C GLN A 1185 6.96 -96.39 8.27
N LEU A 1186 6.32 -95.83 9.30
CA LEU A 1186 6.01 -94.40 9.37
C LEU A 1186 7.08 -93.72 10.22
N LEU A 1187 7.92 -92.91 9.59
CA LEU A 1187 8.87 -92.06 10.30
C LEU A 1187 8.13 -90.81 10.80
N LYS A 1188 8.20 -90.51 12.09
CA LYS A 1188 7.66 -89.28 12.69
C LYS A 1188 8.81 -88.39 13.11
N PHE A 1189 8.74 -87.13 12.72
CA PHE A 1189 9.63 -86.08 13.19
C PHE A 1189 8.76 -85.02 13.88
N THR A 1190 9.15 -84.63 15.09
CA THR A 1190 8.60 -83.44 15.73
C THR A 1190 9.53 -82.29 15.37
N ILE A 1191 8.96 -81.22 14.80
CA ILE A 1191 9.69 -79.99 14.52
C ILE A 1191 9.55 -79.07 15.73
N ASP A 1192 10.64 -78.43 16.13
CA ASP A 1192 10.67 -77.36 17.13
C ASP A 1192 11.25 -76.11 16.47
N GLU A 1193 10.45 -75.04 16.47
CA GLU A 1193 10.52 -73.89 15.55
C GLU A 1193 9.48 -72.84 16.02
N ARG A 1194 9.85 -71.55 16.10
CA ARG A 1194 8.99 -70.51 16.73
C ARG A 1194 8.13 -69.75 15.72
N VAL A 1195 8.69 -69.44 14.55
CA VAL A 1195 8.03 -68.63 13.50
C VAL A 1195 7.30 -69.51 12.49
N GLY A 1196 7.80 -70.73 12.29
CA GLY A 1196 7.24 -71.72 11.37
C GLY A 1196 8.09 -71.86 10.11
N GLU A 1197 8.57 -73.08 9.86
CA GLU A 1197 9.36 -73.38 8.67
C GLU A 1197 8.52 -73.40 7.38
N ASP A 1198 9.16 -73.05 6.25
CA ASP A 1198 8.60 -73.25 4.91
C ASP A 1198 8.51 -74.74 4.57
N PRO A 1199 7.29 -75.34 4.48
CA PRO A 1199 7.13 -76.77 4.25
C PRO A 1199 7.66 -77.25 2.89
N THR A 1200 7.86 -76.33 1.93
CA THR A 1200 8.37 -76.64 0.59
C THR A 1200 9.89 -76.83 0.55
N ARG A 1201 10.60 -76.38 1.59
CA ARG A 1201 12.07 -76.47 1.71
C ARG A 1201 12.54 -77.68 2.54
N ARG A 1202 11.59 -78.39 3.16
CA ARG A 1202 11.77 -79.72 3.78
C ARG A 1202 12.31 -80.73 2.76
N ARG A 1203 13.23 -81.59 3.19
CA ARG A 1203 13.86 -82.62 2.35
C ARG A 1203 14.54 -83.70 3.17
N PHE A 1204 14.22 -84.96 2.89
CA PHE A 1204 14.84 -86.12 3.54
C PHE A 1204 15.97 -86.69 2.68
N ILE A 1205 17.20 -86.67 3.20
CA ILE A 1205 18.37 -87.20 2.51
C ILE A 1205 18.65 -88.62 3.00
N PHE A 1206 18.19 -89.62 2.26
CA PHE A 1206 18.50 -91.02 2.51
C PHE A 1206 19.88 -91.36 1.94
N ARG A 1207 20.79 -91.85 2.79
CA ARG A 1207 22.17 -92.21 2.41
C ARG A 1207 22.36 -93.72 2.43
N ASN A 1208 23.06 -94.26 1.43
CA ASN A 1208 23.50 -95.65 1.38
C ASN A 1208 24.92 -95.73 0.79
N GLY A 1209 25.92 -95.93 1.65
CA GLY A 1209 27.32 -95.79 1.26
C GLY A 1209 27.60 -94.36 0.76
N SER A 1210 28.10 -94.23 -0.47
CA SER A 1210 28.34 -92.96 -1.15
C SER A 1210 27.15 -92.46 -2.00
N GLN A 1211 26.01 -93.15 -2.00
CA GLN A 1211 24.82 -92.73 -2.75
C GLN A 1211 23.85 -91.98 -1.85
N GLU A 1212 23.43 -90.80 -2.30
CA GLU A 1212 22.39 -89.99 -1.66
C GLU A 1212 21.11 -90.00 -2.50
N ARG A 1213 19.96 -90.03 -1.83
CA ARG A 1213 18.65 -89.78 -2.43
C ARG A 1213 17.90 -88.75 -1.59
N VAL A 1214 17.64 -87.59 -2.19
CA VAL A 1214 16.73 -86.58 -1.64
C VAL A 1214 15.28 -86.98 -1.95
N VAL A 1215 14.39 -86.77 -0.99
CA VAL A 1215 12.94 -87.01 -1.05
C VAL A 1215 12.20 -85.84 -0.43
#